data_AF-A0A1E3KDM3-F1
#
_entry.id   AF-A0A1E3KDM3-F1
#
_cell.length_a   1.000
_cell.length_b   1.000
_cell.length_c   1.000
_cell.angle_alpha   90.00
_cell.angle_beta   90.00
_cell.angle_gamma   90.00
#
_symmetry.space_group_name_H-M   'P 1'
#
loop_
_entity.id
_entity.type
_entity.pdbx_description
1 polymer ?
#
loop_
_entity_poly.entity_id
_entity_poly.type
_entity_poly.pdbx_seq_one_letter_code
_entity_poly.pdbx_strand_id
1 'polypeptide(L)'
;MALTAAMSAWEPRFSTHNDDHDIASAVALARAHISPRNLNVSGTARPVVTPEIAAAFQLIQRRGLSKTVFNDFLGKLGSSIGDTFAIYIVPLPAPIRDTKLLPILTYDDVESNFTLIKDEITHAIAAIETPSSNDDEQDQRVLRVIAHLFERLASWQRTWGVPLRAFQDNGYISAFTRTFHFLLHSTLPPSFPAHLIHFLSTSLSSLPSNSSSPPSPSPPSLSFPSTSFPSSSTQSTYQQNPRPKIPPPTPHLSRLGIFPRYSGSLSHVAHEEIRRIALEEADKGWGERRLGRARQRIGDGVANWLAGMFEGNDSVQASLRPMFSRFDYFLCKCFFDIRTDELFDIIIDFPDSMAALEDLKECLFKVDQRVELVNKLKAANVKRLLHPGAETHLILNIYISTIRSLRILDPPGVLLHSIALPIRAHLLQRPDTIKCIVETLVNGEELQDENEGGLIGEGEAGAEDFADPRWEPEPIDAAPEFRSSKSPDILSTLTSIYPSTASIIEALQAFLANRLLLLTDYDAVQEVRTIELLKLRFGEGALAGCDVMVKDVADSKRIDARVQGEKESVVHPMVLSKMFWPDMPRSSLVLPPKMQKIHTSYEQSYHSLNPAKHLSFLPSHGSLTLTIALSDRTLHLTCTPLQAAMMEFFEKKEVWGVEELSGHLGVGKVEVGRALGWWGEQGVVREEGKGRWRLVEVLDGDE
;
A
#
# COMPACT_ATOMS: atom_id res chain seq x y z
N MET A 1 -2.15 -13.24 72.95
CA MET A 1 -1.74 -12.30 74.02
C MET A 1 -0.83 -12.95 75.07
N ALA A 2 -1.14 -14.14 75.61
CA ALA A 2 -0.21 -14.85 76.52
C ALA A 2 1.11 -15.30 75.85
N LEU A 3 1.07 -15.71 74.56
CA LEU A 3 2.28 -16.05 73.79
C LEU A 3 3.16 -14.83 73.50
N THR A 4 2.53 -13.66 73.28
CA THR A 4 3.20 -12.37 73.03
C THR A 4 3.87 -11.83 74.30
N ALA A 5 3.25 -12.03 75.47
CA ALA A 5 3.83 -11.71 76.76
C ALA A 5 4.94 -12.71 77.17
N ALA A 6 4.82 -13.98 76.79
CA ALA A 6 5.88 -14.98 77.00
C ALA A 6 7.11 -14.73 76.11
N MET A 7 6.93 -14.21 74.89
CA MET A 7 8.04 -13.80 74.02
C MET A 7 8.74 -12.52 74.48
N SER A 8 8.07 -11.60 75.19
CA SER A 8 8.72 -10.44 75.80
C SER A 8 9.45 -10.75 77.11
N ALA A 9 9.12 -11.89 77.76
CA ALA A 9 9.72 -12.35 79.01
C ALA A 9 10.82 -13.41 78.81
N TRP A 10 11.05 -13.85 77.57
CA TRP A 10 12.14 -14.77 77.25
C TRP A 10 13.41 -13.95 76.97
N GLU A 11 14.19 -13.69 78.02
CA GLU A 11 15.56 -13.20 77.87
C GLU A 11 16.41 -14.31 77.25
N PRO A 12 16.97 -14.12 76.04
CA PRO A 12 18.03 -15.00 75.55
C PRO A 12 19.24 -14.83 76.47
N ARG A 13 20.01 -15.91 76.66
CA ARG A 13 21.23 -15.91 77.48
C ARG A 13 22.31 -15.02 76.85
N PHE A 14 22.24 -13.71 77.12
CA PHE A 14 23.32 -12.76 76.92
C PHE A 14 23.55 -12.10 78.28
N SER A 15 24.70 -12.43 78.89
CA SER A 15 25.04 -12.02 80.24
C SER A 15 25.65 -10.64 80.18
N THR A 16 25.17 -9.71 81.01
CA THR A 16 25.65 -8.33 81.15
C THR A 16 27.12 -8.18 81.58
N HIS A 17 27.89 -9.25 81.61
CA HIS A 17 29.30 -9.27 81.98
C HIS A 17 30.27 -9.60 80.81
N ASN A 18 29.80 -9.90 79.60
CA ASN A 18 30.68 -10.23 78.48
C ASN A 18 30.17 -9.69 77.12
N ASP A 19 29.96 -8.38 77.04
CA ASP A 19 29.37 -7.66 75.89
C ASP A 19 30.01 -8.04 74.54
N ASP A 20 31.33 -8.26 74.47
CA ASP A 20 32.02 -8.58 73.21
C ASP A 20 31.72 -10.01 72.70
N HIS A 21 31.53 -10.97 73.61
CA HIS A 21 31.19 -12.35 73.24
C HIS A 21 29.73 -12.48 72.78
N ASP A 22 28.85 -11.70 73.40
CA ASP A 22 27.44 -11.64 73.07
C ASP A 22 27.20 -10.90 71.73
N ILE A 23 28.01 -9.88 71.42
CA ILE A 23 28.02 -9.24 70.09
C ILE A 23 28.57 -10.19 69.02
N ALA A 24 29.68 -10.88 69.31
CA ALA A 24 30.28 -11.81 68.35
C ALA A 24 29.34 -12.98 68.00
N SER A 25 28.64 -13.52 68.99
CA SER A 25 27.65 -14.59 68.79
C SER A 25 26.39 -14.07 68.05
N ALA A 26 25.90 -12.87 68.37
CA ALA A 26 24.79 -12.24 67.64
C ALA A 26 25.16 -11.97 66.16
N VAL A 27 26.36 -11.48 65.88
CA VAL A 27 26.87 -11.27 64.52
C VAL A 27 27.05 -12.59 63.76
N ALA A 28 27.54 -13.64 64.43
CA ALA A 28 27.65 -14.97 63.83
C ALA A 28 26.28 -15.58 63.47
N LEU A 29 25.29 -15.44 64.35
CA LEU A 29 23.91 -15.88 64.10
C LEU A 29 23.26 -15.10 62.95
N ALA A 30 23.43 -13.78 62.90
CA ALA A 30 22.93 -12.94 61.81
C ALA A 30 23.59 -13.29 60.46
N ARG A 31 24.91 -13.54 60.46
CA ARG A 31 25.67 -14.00 59.28
C ARG A 31 25.17 -15.35 58.76
N ALA A 32 24.96 -16.32 59.66
CA ALA A 32 24.44 -17.64 59.29
C ALA A 32 22.99 -17.59 58.77
N HIS A 33 22.19 -16.64 59.23
CA HIS A 33 20.82 -16.45 58.76
C HIS A 33 20.76 -15.84 57.34
N ILE A 34 21.67 -14.92 57.02
CA ILE A 34 21.66 -14.17 55.74
C ILE A 34 22.55 -14.81 54.65
N SER A 35 23.47 -15.71 55.01
CA SER A 35 24.40 -16.32 54.05
C SER A 35 23.69 -16.93 52.82
N PRO A 36 24.21 -16.75 51.59
CA PRO A 36 23.69 -17.39 50.40
C PRO A 36 23.63 -18.91 50.59
N ARG A 37 22.44 -19.51 50.42
CA ARG A 37 22.22 -20.95 50.59
C ARG A 37 22.15 -21.65 49.24
N ASN A 38 22.69 -22.86 49.16
CA ASN A 38 22.59 -23.72 47.98
C ASN A 38 21.18 -24.34 47.87
N LEU A 39 20.45 -24.01 46.81
CA LEU A 39 19.11 -24.53 46.50
C LEU A 39 19.11 -25.92 45.83
N ASN A 40 20.27 -26.47 45.48
CA ASN A 40 20.40 -27.80 44.89
C ASN A 40 20.44 -28.94 45.92
N VAL A 41 20.47 -28.61 47.22
CA VAL A 41 20.48 -29.58 48.33
C VAL A 41 19.10 -29.63 48.99
N SER A 42 18.46 -30.81 49.01
CA SER A 42 17.15 -31.00 49.65
C SER A 42 17.23 -30.76 51.16
N GLY A 43 16.34 -29.92 51.70
CA GLY A 43 16.23 -29.64 53.14
C GLY A 43 16.57 -28.21 53.60
N THR A 44 17.06 -27.33 52.72
CA THR A 44 17.42 -25.93 53.04
C THR A 44 16.22 -24.96 52.99
N ALA A 45 15.01 -25.49 53.20
CA ALA A 45 13.74 -24.85 52.89
C ALA A 45 13.38 -23.73 53.89
N ARG A 46 13.81 -22.50 53.55
CA ARG A 46 13.42 -21.22 54.15
C ARG A 46 14.02 -20.93 55.53
N PRO A 47 14.71 -19.79 55.70
CA PRO A 47 15.13 -19.35 57.02
C PRO A 47 13.90 -19.00 57.87
N VAL A 48 13.73 -19.67 59.00
CA VAL A 48 12.71 -19.34 60.01
C VAL A 48 13.33 -18.34 60.97
N VAL A 49 12.67 -17.20 61.15
CA VAL A 49 13.09 -16.22 62.15
C VAL A 49 12.72 -16.76 63.52
N THR A 50 13.70 -17.33 64.22
CA THR A 50 13.54 -17.67 65.64
C THR A 50 13.60 -16.39 66.49
N PRO A 51 12.98 -16.36 67.68
CA PRO A 51 13.08 -15.24 68.62
C PRO A 51 14.54 -14.83 68.92
N GLU A 52 15.47 -15.79 68.94
CA GLU A 52 16.91 -15.54 69.13
C GLU A 52 17.54 -14.76 67.97
N ILE A 53 17.14 -15.07 66.72
CA ILE A 53 17.60 -14.36 65.53
C ILE A 53 17.03 -12.93 65.50
N ALA A 54 15.75 -12.76 65.86
CA ALA A 54 15.14 -11.44 65.96
C ALA A 54 15.84 -10.58 67.03
N ALA A 55 16.19 -11.16 68.18
CA ALA A 55 16.96 -10.49 69.23
C ALA A 55 18.38 -10.13 68.76
N ALA A 56 19.05 -11.00 68.00
CA ALA A 56 20.37 -10.73 67.42
C ALA A 56 20.34 -9.55 66.43
N PHE A 57 19.34 -9.46 65.54
CA PHE A 57 19.19 -8.32 64.62
C PHE A 57 18.89 -7.00 65.35
N GLN A 58 18.08 -7.03 66.42
CA GLN A 58 17.82 -5.86 67.26
C GLN A 58 19.09 -5.38 67.99
N LEU A 59 19.93 -6.31 68.48
CA LEU A 59 21.21 -6.00 69.12
C LEU A 59 22.21 -5.37 68.14
N ILE A 60 22.30 -5.92 66.91
CA ILE A 60 23.13 -5.39 65.81
C ILE A 60 22.67 -3.98 65.40
N GLN A 61 21.36 -3.75 65.34
CA GLN A 61 20.78 -2.44 64.98
C GLN A 61 21.05 -1.38 66.06
N ARG A 62 20.89 -1.71 67.34
CA ARG A 62 21.18 -0.80 68.47
C ARG A 62 22.65 -0.36 68.53
N ARG A 63 23.58 -1.18 68.02
CA ARG A 63 25.02 -0.91 68.02
C ARG A 63 25.56 -0.34 66.68
N GLY A 64 24.69 -0.12 65.69
CA GLY A 64 25.11 0.46 64.40
C GLY A 64 25.90 -0.49 63.48
N LEU A 65 25.90 -1.79 63.75
CA LEU A 65 26.67 -2.80 63.01
C LEU A 65 25.91 -3.38 61.79
N SER A 66 24.69 -2.92 61.50
CA SER A 66 23.88 -3.44 60.38
C SER A 66 24.57 -3.26 59.01
N LYS A 67 25.24 -2.12 58.81
CA LYS A 67 25.93 -1.80 57.53
C LYS A 67 27.14 -2.71 57.29
N THR A 68 27.89 -3.07 58.33
CA THR A 68 29.07 -3.93 58.21
C THR A 68 28.67 -5.38 57.92
N VAL A 69 27.66 -5.89 58.62
CA VAL A 69 27.10 -7.24 58.38
C VAL A 69 26.49 -7.36 56.97
N PHE A 70 25.81 -6.31 56.49
CA PHE A 70 25.27 -6.28 55.13
C PHE A 70 26.36 -6.22 54.05
N ASN A 71 27.41 -5.40 54.25
CA ASN A 71 28.53 -5.32 53.31
C ASN A 71 29.33 -6.64 53.23
N ASP A 72 29.50 -7.34 54.35
CA ASP A 72 30.10 -8.68 54.40
C ASP A 72 29.27 -9.70 53.59
N PHE A 73 27.94 -9.66 53.73
CA PHE A 73 27.05 -10.46 52.88
C PHE A 73 27.19 -10.13 51.38
N LEU A 74 27.27 -8.85 51.01
CA LEU A 74 27.51 -8.46 49.61
C LEU A 74 28.90 -8.91 49.12
N GLY A 75 29.93 -8.86 49.98
CA GLY A 75 31.26 -9.38 49.68
C GLY A 75 31.25 -10.89 49.38
N LYS A 76 30.48 -11.66 50.15
CA LYS A 76 30.27 -13.10 49.92
C LYS A 76 29.49 -13.44 48.65
N LEU A 77 28.72 -12.49 48.11
CA LEU A 77 28.04 -12.63 46.82
C LEU A 77 28.95 -12.31 45.62
N GLY A 78 30.04 -11.56 45.81
CA GLY A 78 30.73 -10.85 44.72
C GLY A 78 32.26 -10.93 44.70
N SER A 79 32.90 -12.01 45.18
CA SER A 79 34.38 -12.11 45.16
C SER A 79 35.00 -12.37 43.78
N SER A 80 34.20 -12.59 42.72
CA SER A 80 34.71 -12.90 41.38
C SER A 80 34.94 -11.68 40.46
N ILE A 81 34.69 -10.45 40.92
CA ILE A 81 34.97 -9.25 40.13
C ILE A 81 36.08 -8.46 40.82
N GLY A 82 37.32 -8.83 40.50
CA GLY A 82 38.49 -8.01 40.80
C GLY A 82 38.33 -6.60 40.23
N ASP A 83 38.75 -5.62 41.03
CA ASP A 83 39.10 -4.23 40.69
C ASP A 83 38.07 -3.28 40.07
N THR A 84 36.89 -3.70 39.61
CA THR A 84 35.89 -2.75 39.04
C THR A 84 34.89 -2.19 40.06
N PHE A 85 34.75 -2.81 41.22
CA PHE A 85 33.83 -2.37 42.28
C PHE A 85 34.27 -1.09 43.02
N ALA A 86 35.51 -0.64 42.80
CA ALA A 86 36.09 0.51 43.49
C ALA A 86 35.60 1.88 43.01
N ILE A 87 34.86 1.97 41.88
CA ILE A 87 34.58 3.26 41.22
C ILE A 87 33.20 3.85 41.57
N TYR A 88 32.25 3.06 42.07
CA TYR A 88 30.86 3.53 42.33
C TYR A 88 30.49 3.66 43.81
N ILE A 89 31.44 3.53 44.74
CA ILE A 89 31.26 3.89 46.14
C ILE A 89 31.93 5.25 46.35
N VAL A 90 31.14 6.27 46.69
CA VAL A 90 31.61 7.54 47.26
C VAL A 90 32.73 7.25 48.27
N PRO A 91 33.92 7.89 48.19
CA PRO A 91 35.04 7.55 49.04
C PRO A 91 34.61 7.62 50.51
N LEU A 92 34.75 6.50 51.22
CA LEU A 92 34.60 6.48 52.66
C LEU A 92 35.60 7.48 53.28
N PRO A 93 35.20 8.33 54.23
CA PRO A 93 36.16 9.07 55.03
C PRO A 93 37.04 8.09 55.82
N ALA A 94 38.30 8.48 55.98
CA ALA A 94 39.39 7.71 56.57
C ALA A 94 39.00 6.91 57.83
N PRO A 95 39.70 5.78 58.11
CA PRO A 95 39.36 4.92 59.24
C PRO A 95 39.48 5.70 60.54
N ILE A 96 38.42 5.69 61.35
CA ILE A 96 38.52 5.99 62.76
C ILE A 96 39.35 4.87 63.37
N ARG A 97 40.66 5.12 63.46
CA ARG A 97 41.57 4.45 64.37
C ARG A 97 41.04 4.74 65.77
N ASP A 98 40.34 3.77 66.33
CA ASP A 98 40.47 3.37 67.73
C ASP A 98 39.31 2.47 68.11
N THR A 99 39.58 1.16 68.12
CA THR A 99 39.14 0.22 69.16
C THR A 99 39.84 -1.09 68.87
N LYS A 100 40.95 -1.30 69.58
CA LYS A 100 41.62 -2.59 69.70
C LYS A 100 40.62 -3.56 70.35
N LEU A 101 40.27 -4.64 69.65
CA LEU A 101 40.01 -6.00 70.12
C LEU A 101 39.04 -6.71 69.17
N LEU A 102 39.60 -7.48 68.23
CA LEU A 102 39.27 -8.87 67.91
C LEU A 102 39.95 -9.26 66.59
N PRO A 103 41.15 -9.87 66.64
CA PRO A 103 41.73 -10.59 65.53
C PRO A 103 41.15 -11.99 65.50
N ILE A 104 40.30 -12.30 64.51
CA ILE A 104 40.08 -13.61 63.85
C ILE A 104 39.04 -13.31 62.76
N LEU A 105 39.49 -13.02 61.55
CA LEU A 105 38.72 -13.24 60.33
C LEU A 105 39.73 -13.73 59.30
N THR A 106 40.05 -15.02 59.40
CA THR A 106 40.75 -15.77 58.38
C THR A 106 40.03 -15.56 57.05
N TYR A 107 40.78 -15.08 56.07
CA TYR A 107 40.37 -14.81 54.70
C TYR A 107 40.41 -16.09 53.86
N ASP A 108 40.05 -17.23 54.47
CA ASP A 108 40.03 -18.55 53.83
C ASP A 108 38.57 -19.00 53.74
N ASP A 109 38.22 -19.55 52.57
CA ASP A 109 36.91 -20.08 52.17
C ASP A 109 35.87 -19.08 51.62
N VAL A 110 36.28 -18.13 50.77
CA VAL A 110 35.32 -17.38 49.91
C VAL A 110 35.13 -18.10 48.58
N GLU A 111 34.64 -19.35 48.62
CA GLU A 111 34.00 -19.96 47.46
C GLU A 111 32.66 -19.27 47.19
N SER A 112 32.76 -18.28 46.32
CA SER A 112 31.82 -17.79 45.30
C SER A 112 30.46 -18.50 45.14
N ASN A 113 29.51 -18.37 46.08
CA ASN A 113 28.15 -18.95 45.94
C ASN A 113 27.37 -18.53 44.67
N PHE A 114 27.79 -17.48 43.97
CA PHE A 114 27.23 -17.07 42.67
C PHE A 114 27.68 -17.98 41.50
N THR A 115 28.74 -18.79 41.64
CA THR A 115 29.14 -19.79 40.63
C THR A 115 28.07 -20.84 40.40
N LEU A 116 27.28 -21.18 41.42
CA LEU A 116 26.13 -22.08 41.29
C LEU A 116 25.08 -21.54 40.31
N ILE A 117 24.86 -20.22 40.29
CA ILE A 117 23.96 -19.56 39.32
C ILE A 117 24.58 -19.60 37.91
N LYS A 118 25.91 -19.40 37.81
CA LYS A 118 26.64 -19.48 36.55
C LYS A 118 26.60 -20.90 35.96
N ASP A 119 26.71 -21.93 36.78
CA ASP A 119 26.63 -23.33 36.37
C ASP A 119 25.22 -23.71 35.89
N GLU A 120 24.18 -23.16 36.53
CA GLU A 120 22.79 -23.31 36.07
C GLU A 120 22.52 -22.62 34.73
N ILE A 121 23.03 -21.40 34.54
CA ILE A 121 22.89 -20.66 33.27
C ILE A 121 23.61 -21.40 32.14
N THR A 122 24.83 -21.89 32.39
CA THR A 122 25.61 -22.63 31.39
C THR A 122 24.98 -23.98 31.04
N HIS A 123 24.45 -24.72 32.01
CA HIS A 123 23.69 -25.95 31.74
C HIS A 123 22.42 -25.69 30.93
N ALA A 124 21.67 -24.64 31.25
CA ALA A 124 20.46 -24.29 30.52
C ALA A 124 20.75 -23.91 29.05
N ILE A 125 21.82 -23.15 28.80
CA ILE A 125 22.23 -22.78 27.44
C ILE A 125 22.73 -24.01 26.67
N ALA A 126 23.56 -24.85 27.29
CA ALA A 126 24.02 -26.10 26.67
C ALA A 126 22.84 -27.03 26.32
N ALA A 127 21.80 -27.08 27.14
CA ALA A 127 20.59 -27.86 26.86
C ALA A 127 19.80 -27.32 25.65
N ILE A 128 19.84 -26.01 25.38
CA ILE A 128 19.20 -25.39 24.22
C ILE A 128 20.02 -25.64 22.94
N GLU A 129 21.35 -25.57 23.03
CA GLU A 129 22.27 -25.77 21.90
C GLU A 129 22.35 -27.24 21.44
N THR A 130 21.69 -28.17 22.14
CA THR A 130 21.56 -29.57 21.67
C THR A 130 20.68 -29.63 20.42
N PRO A 131 21.20 -30.11 19.26
CA PRO A 131 20.44 -30.14 18.03
C PRO A 131 19.25 -31.11 18.13
N SER A 132 18.10 -30.70 17.61
CA SER A 132 16.93 -31.57 17.42
C SER A 132 16.57 -31.62 15.93
N SER A 133 15.93 -32.72 15.50
CA SER A 133 15.59 -32.97 14.10
C SER A 133 14.27 -32.31 13.68
N ASN A 134 13.53 -31.70 14.61
CA ASN A 134 12.21 -31.13 14.38
C ASN A 134 12.12 -29.73 15.01
N ASP A 135 11.78 -28.72 14.20
CA ASP A 135 11.77 -27.31 14.62
C ASP A 135 10.72 -27.05 15.72
N ASP A 136 9.56 -27.72 15.67
CA ASP A 136 8.52 -27.60 16.71
C ASP A 136 8.98 -28.15 18.08
N GLU A 137 9.79 -29.23 18.07
CA GLU A 137 10.35 -29.80 19.29
C GLU A 137 11.44 -28.91 19.88
N GLN A 138 12.22 -28.25 19.03
CA GLN A 138 13.21 -27.25 19.43
C GLN A 138 12.53 -26.05 20.08
N ASP A 139 11.48 -25.52 19.47
CA ASP A 139 10.70 -24.38 19.95
C ASP A 139 10.08 -24.64 21.33
N GLN A 140 9.45 -25.82 21.51
CA GLN A 140 8.93 -26.22 22.81
C GLN A 140 10.02 -26.48 23.86
N ARG A 141 11.23 -26.90 23.44
CA ARG A 141 12.37 -27.08 24.34
C ARG A 141 12.87 -25.73 24.82
N VAL A 142 13.06 -24.75 23.93
CA VAL A 142 13.50 -23.40 24.28
C VAL A 142 12.52 -22.73 25.24
N LEU A 143 11.21 -22.82 24.96
CA LEU A 143 10.18 -22.31 25.87
C LEU A 143 10.31 -22.91 27.28
N ARG A 144 10.42 -24.24 27.39
CA ARG A 144 10.49 -24.93 28.69
C ARG A 144 11.78 -24.63 29.44
N VAL A 145 12.94 -24.71 28.78
CA VAL A 145 14.24 -24.55 29.42
C VAL A 145 14.45 -23.12 29.90
N ILE A 146 14.10 -22.12 29.09
CA ILE A 146 14.24 -20.71 29.47
C ILE A 146 13.22 -20.31 30.55
N ALA A 147 11.98 -20.81 30.47
CA ALA A 147 11.00 -20.57 31.53
C ALA A 147 11.45 -21.15 32.88
N HIS A 148 11.98 -22.38 32.86
CA HIS A 148 12.52 -23.03 34.04
C HIS A 148 13.75 -22.29 34.59
N LEU A 149 14.66 -21.84 33.72
CA LEU A 149 15.82 -21.02 34.11
C LEU A 149 15.36 -19.74 34.83
N PHE A 150 14.38 -19.02 34.30
CA PHE A 150 13.88 -17.81 34.96
C PHE A 150 13.18 -18.09 36.30
N GLU A 151 12.45 -19.20 36.43
CA GLU A 151 11.88 -19.63 37.71
C GLU A 151 12.96 -19.93 38.75
N ARG A 152 14.01 -20.67 38.35
CA ARG A 152 15.18 -20.97 39.19
C ARG A 152 15.87 -19.69 39.62
N LEU A 153 16.19 -18.78 38.71
CA LEU A 153 16.82 -17.49 39.00
C LEU A 153 15.96 -16.63 39.96
N ALA A 154 14.64 -16.60 39.77
CA ALA A 154 13.73 -15.91 40.66
C ALA A 154 13.67 -16.56 42.06
N SER A 155 13.82 -17.89 42.14
CA SER A 155 13.90 -18.62 43.40
C SER A 155 15.20 -18.31 44.18
N TRP A 156 16.33 -18.17 43.49
CA TRP A 156 17.61 -17.72 44.06
C TRP A 156 17.49 -16.30 44.62
N GLN A 157 17.00 -15.34 43.81
CA GLN A 157 16.79 -13.96 44.23
C GLN A 157 15.87 -13.87 45.46
N ARG A 158 14.78 -14.65 45.48
CA ARG A 158 13.83 -14.68 46.60
C ARG A 158 14.46 -15.29 47.85
N THR A 159 15.14 -16.42 47.74
CA THR A 159 15.69 -17.14 48.90
C THR A 159 16.80 -16.34 49.58
N TRP A 160 17.64 -15.66 48.80
CA TRP A 160 18.70 -14.80 49.35
C TRP A 160 18.16 -13.44 49.82
N GLY A 161 17.07 -12.94 49.22
CA GLY A 161 16.46 -11.66 49.61
C GLY A 161 15.52 -11.70 50.82
N VAL A 162 14.79 -12.80 51.05
CA VAL A 162 13.86 -12.95 52.20
C VAL A 162 14.54 -12.74 53.57
N PRO A 163 15.70 -13.36 53.87
CA PRO A 163 16.35 -13.16 55.16
C PRO A 163 16.83 -11.71 55.41
N LEU A 164 17.00 -10.88 54.36
CA LEU A 164 17.33 -9.45 54.51
C LEU A 164 16.18 -8.62 55.10
N ARG A 165 14.94 -9.14 55.09
CA ARG A 165 13.80 -8.47 55.74
C ARG A 165 13.97 -8.37 57.26
N ALA A 166 14.84 -9.18 57.84
CA ALA A 166 15.16 -9.12 59.27
C ALA A 166 15.82 -7.78 59.69
N PHE A 167 16.43 -7.04 58.75
CA PHE A 167 16.98 -5.71 59.00
C PHE A 167 15.93 -4.60 59.11
N GLN A 168 14.68 -4.85 58.69
CA GLN A 168 13.57 -3.87 58.68
C GLN A 168 13.85 -2.55 57.91
N ASP A 169 14.87 -2.53 57.05
CA ASP A 169 15.21 -1.41 56.18
C ASP A 169 15.08 -1.80 54.70
N ASN A 170 14.20 -1.10 53.99
CA ASN A 170 13.95 -1.31 52.56
C ASN A 170 15.14 -0.93 51.68
N GLY A 171 16.07 -0.10 52.17
CA GLY A 171 17.30 0.29 51.49
C GLY A 171 18.26 -0.87 51.24
N TYR A 172 18.32 -1.84 52.15
CA TYR A 172 19.16 -3.03 51.97
C TYR A 172 18.59 -4.00 50.93
N ILE A 173 17.26 -4.11 50.85
CA ILE A 173 16.58 -4.95 49.86
C ILE A 173 16.75 -4.37 48.45
N SER A 174 16.65 -3.05 48.31
CA SER A 174 16.87 -2.37 47.02
C SER A 174 18.35 -2.45 46.60
N ALA A 175 19.29 -2.27 47.53
CA ALA A 175 20.73 -2.43 47.28
C ALA A 175 21.07 -3.87 46.87
N PHE A 176 20.55 -4.88 47.57
CA PHE A 176 20.71 -6.29 47.20
C PHE A 176 20.15 -6.58 45.81
N THR A 177 18.94 -6.09 45.52
CA THR A 177 18.28 -6.33 44.23
C THR A 177 19.12 -5.77 43.07
N ARG A 178 19.64 -4.55 43.23
CA ARG A 178 20.53 -3.92 42.24
C ARG A 178 21.82 -4.71 42.05
N THR A 179 22.46 -5.13 43.15
CA THR A 179 23.69 -5.93 43.09
C THR A 179 23.46 -7.31 42.46
N PHE A 180 22.34 -7.97 42.80
CA PHE A 180 21.96 -9.26 42.21
C PHE A 180 21.69 -9.14 40.71
N HIS A 181 20.94 -8.12 40.27
CA HIS A 181 20.73 -7.86 38.84
C HIS A 181 22.05 -7.61 38.11
N PHE A 182 22.94 -6.79 38.69
CA PHE A 182 24.26 -6.54 38.10
C PHE A 182 25.07 -7.83 37.91
N LEU A 183 25.15 -8.67 38.94
CA LEU A 183 25.86 -9.96 38.90
C LEU A 183 25.20 -10.97 37.94
N LEU A 184 23.87 -10.99 37.88
CA LEU A 184 23.15 -11.83 36.93
C LEU A 184 23.48 -11.39 35.50
N HIS A 185 23.42 -10.10 35.22
CA HIS A 185 23.70 -9.55 33.90
C HIS A 185 25.16 -9.70 33.47
N SER A 186 26.12 -9.72 34.40
CA SER A 186 27.53 -9.97 34.07
C SER A 186 27.84 -11.46 33.83
N THR A 187 26.99 -12.38 34.28
CA THR A 187 27.17 -13.83 34.10
C THR A 187 26.45 -14.40 32.89
N LEU A 188 25.52 -13.67 32.29
CA LEU A 188 24.84 -14.09 31.04
C LEU A 188 25.83 -14.16 29.87
N PRO A 189 25.93 -15.30 29.15
CA PRO A 189 26.79 -15.45 27.97
C PRO A 189 26.38 -14.54 26.80
N PRO A 190 27.30 -14.26 25.85
CA PRO A 190 27.01 -13.46 24.67
C PRO A 190 25.98 -14.11 23.73
N SER A 191 25.76 -15.43 23.80
CA SER A 191 24.72 -16.14 23.04
C SER A 191 23.31 -15.98 23.64
N PHE A 192 23.19 -15.54 24.90
CA PHE A 192 21.91 -15.41 25.59
C PHE A 192 20.87 -14.52 24.88
N PRO A 193 21.22 -13.36 24.29
CA PRO A 193 20.24 -12.50 23.60
C PRO A 193 19.56 -13.18 22.41
N ALA A 194 20.27 -14.03 21.66
CA ALA A 194 19.70 -14.77 20.53
C ALA A 194 18.65 -15.79 21.00
N HIS A 195 18.97 -16.54 22.06
CA HIS A 195 18.05 -17.48 22.69
C HIS A 195 16.85 -16.77 23.36
N LEU A 196 17.07 -15.57 23.91
CA LEU A 196 15.99 -14.74 24.44
C LEU A 196 15.05 -14.25 23.32
N ILE A 197 15.58 -13.83 22.17
CA ILE A 197 14.77 -13.47 20.99
C ILE A 197 13.95 -14.67 20.53
N HIS A 198 14.56 -15.86 20.41
CA HIS A 198 13.86 -17.09 20.01
C HIS A 198 12.75 -17.46 21.00
N PHE A 199 13.02 -17.42 22.30
CA PHE A 199 12.01 -17.62 23.34
C PHE A 199 10.83 -16.65 23.24
N LEU A 200 11.12 -15.36 23.03
CA LEU A 200 10.10 -14.32 22.92
C LEU A 200 9.29 -14.47 21.61
N SER A 201 9.93 -14.80 20.49
CA SER A 201 9.23 -15.03 19.22
C SER A 201 8.33 -16.26 19.30
N THR A 202 8.82 -17.39 19.83
CA THR A 202 8.00 -18.59 19.99
C THR A 202 6.84 -18.35 20.95
N SER A 203 7.05 -17.56 22.01
CA SER A 203 5.96 -17.15 22.90
C SER A 203 4.88 -16.34 22.18
N LEU A 204 5.28 -15.40 21.32
CA LEU A 204 4.35 -14.56 20.56
C LEU A 204 3.58 -15.37 19.51
N SER A 205 4.27 -16.28 18.81
CA SER A 205 3.68 -17.18 17.80
C SER A 205 2.74 -18.22 18.41
N SER A 206 2.95 -18.62 19.67
CA SER A 206 2.08 -19.59 20.36
C SER A 206 0.70 -19.04 20.76
N LEU A 207 0.45 -17.74 20.56
CA LEU A 207 -0.82 -17.12 20.89
C LEU A 207 -1.93 -17.55 19.92
N PRO A 208 -3.14 -17.84 20.42
CA PRO A 208 -4.25 -18.20 19.56
C PRO A 208 -4.57 -17.04 18.61
N SER A 209 -4.48 -17.31 17.31
CA SER A 209 -4.87 -16.37 16.26
C SER A 209 -6.39 -16.20 16.29
N ASN A 210 -6.90 -15.15 16.93
CA ASN A 210 -8.33 -14.81 16.88
C ASN A 210 -8.67 -14.29 15.46
N SER A 211 -8.88 -15.21 14.53
CA SER A 211 -9.08 -14.94 13.11
C SER A 211 -10.56 -14.74 12.71
N SER A 212 -11.53 -14.81 13.63
CA SER A 212 -12.95 -14.97 13.24
C SER A 212 -13.92 -13.91 13.79
N SER A 213 -13.75 -12.63 13.46
CA SER A 213 -14.88 -11.68 13.53
C SER A 213 -14.82 -10.65 12.39
N PRO A 214 -15.94 -10.37 11.69
CA PRO A 214 -16.00 -9.36 10.65
C PRO A 214 -15.80 -7.94 11.24
N PRO A 215 -15.32 -6.97 10.43
CA PRO A 215 -15.04 -5.61 10.90
C PRO A 215 -16.35 -4.88 11.28
N SER A 216 -16.36 -4.21 12.43
CA SER A 216 -17.35 -3.14 12.67
C SER A 216 -16.98 -1.91 11.82
N PRO A 217 -17.94 -1.20 11.22
CA PRO A 217 -17.70 -0.14 10.22
C PRO A 217 -17.11 1.18 10.76
N SER A 218 -16.61 1.21 12.00
CA SER A 218 -15.91 2.37 12.56
C SER A 218 -14.40 2.17 12.46
N PRO A 219 -13.60 3.19 12.08
CA PRO A 219 -12.15 3.06 12.08
C PRO A 219 -11.70 2.64 13.49
N PRO A 220 -11.07 1.46 13.67
CA PRO A 220 -10.42 1.17 14.92
C PRO A 220 -9.20 2.08 14.98
N SER A 221 -9.41 3.31 15.42
CA SER A 221 -8.35 4.04 16.09
C SER A 221 -7.75 3.07 17.10
N LEU A 222 -6.43 2.90 17.06
CA LEU A 222 -5.68 2.37 18.20
C LEU A 222 -5.95 3.31 19.37
N SER A 223 -7.12 3.17 20.01
CA SER A 223 -7.57 3.95 21.13
C SER A 223 -6.84 3.42 22.36
N PHE A 224 -5.55 3.77 22.42
CA PHE A 224 -4.85 3.82 23.69
C PHE A 224 -5.48 4.97 24.48
N PRO A 225 -5.98 4.71 25.70
CA PRO A 225 -6.69 5.72 26.47
C PRO A 225 -5.75 6.91 26.69
N SER A 226 -6.07 8.01 26.01
CA SER A 226 -5.39 9.28 26.18
C SER A 226 -6.40 10.26 26.73
N THR A 227 -6.01 10.85 27.87
CA THR A 227 -6.52 12.12 28.42
C THR A 227 -8.00 12.16 28.82
N SER A 228 -8.32 11.57 29.95
CA SER A 228 -9.11 12.24 31.00
C SER A 228 -9.12 11.36 32.25
N PHE A 229 -8.63 11.91 33.37
CA PHE A 229 -9.00 11.42 34.69
C PHE A 229 -10.45 11.82 34.93
N PRO A 230 -11.39 10.90 35.25
CA PRO A 230 -12.63 11.30 35.87
C PRO A 230 -12.37 11.39 37.37
N SER A 231 -12.43 12.62 37.86
CA SER A 231 -12.79 12.92 39.23
C SER A 231 -13.99 12.08 39.65
N SER A 232 -13.96 11.65 40.90
CA SER A 232 -15.00 10.94 41.64
C SER A 232 -16.46 11.30 41.30
N SER A 233 -17.29 10.26 41.36
CA SER A 233 -18.77 10.23 41.37
C SER A 233 -19.48 10.30 40.00
N THR A 234 -19.88 9.11 39.51
CA THR A 234 -21.26 8.76 39.14
C THR A 234 -21.29 7.35 38.57
N GLN A 235 -22.19 6.52 39.09
CA GLN A 235 -22.46 5.19 38.55
C GLN A 235 -23.06 5.32 37.14
N SER A 236 -22.47 4.66 36.15
CA SER A 236 -23.13 4.35 34.88
C SER A 236 -22.59 3.06 34.31
N THR A 237 -23.52 2.12 34.16
CA THR A 237 -23.38 0.75 33.69
C THR A 237 -23.09 0.75 32.18
N TYR A 238 -21.82 0.66 31.79
CA TYR A 238 -21.41 0.22 30.46
C TYR A 238 -20.42 -0.94 30.63
N GLN A 239 -20.82 -2.12 30.17
CA GLN A 239 -20.01 -3.33 30.17
C GLN A 239 -18.76 -3.11 29.30
N GLN A 240 -17.63 -2.81 29.93
CA GLN A 240 -16.32 -3.04 29.34
C GLN A 240 -16.14 -4.55 29.23
N ASN A 241 -16.21 -5.11 28.01
CA ASN A 241 -15.77 -6.48 27.79
C ASN A 241 -14.30 -6.59 28.22
N PRO A 242 -13.97 -7.42 29.23
CA PRO A 242 -12.58 -7.60 29.65
C PRO A 242 -11.85 -8.33 28.51
N ARG A 243 -10.90 -7.63 27.87
CA ARG A 243 -10.03 -8.23 26.85
C ARG A 243 -9.38 -9.51 27.41
N PRO A 244 -9.29 -10.61 26.63
CA PRO A 244 -8.74 -11.87 27.12
C PRO A 244 -7.30 -11.66 27.59
N LYS A 245 -7.06 -11.97 28.87
CA LYS A 245 -5.74 -11.82 29.50
C LYS A 245 -4.80 -12.89 28.94
N ILE A 246 -3.84 -12.46 28.14
CA ILE A 246 -2.76 -13.33 27.68
C ILE A 246 -1.73 -13.43 28.82
N PRO A 247 -1.48 -14.62 29.40
CA PRO A 247 -0.48 -14.77 30.45
C PRO A 247 0.91 -14.48 29.87
N PRO A 248 1.79 -13.77 30.60
CA PRO A 248 3.14 -13.54 30.12
C PRO A 248 3.91 -14.87 29.98
N PRO A 249 4.86 -14.96 29.03
CA PRO A 249 5.68 -16.16 28.85
C PRO A 249 6.35 -16.61 30.15
N THR A 250 6.80 -15.67 30.97
CA THR A 250 7.09 -15.92 32.39
C THR A 250 6.75 -14.69 33.24
N PRO A 251 6.30 -14.88 34.49
CA PRO A 251 6.09 -13.79 35.45
C PRO A 251 7.41 -13.24 36.03
N HIS A 252 8.56 -13.74 35.58
CA HIS A 252 9.87 -13.48 36.19
C HIS A 252 10.75 -12.52 35.39
N LEU A 253 10.42 -12.24 34.12
CA LEU A 253 11.19 -11.31 33.27
C LEU A 253 11.24 -9.89 33.83
N SER A 254 10.10 -9.37 34.34
CA SER A 254 10.02 -8.05 34.97
C SER A 254 10.73 -8.03 36.34
N ARG A 255 10.58 -9.10 37.13
CA ARG A 255 11.16 -9.23 38.47
C ARG A 255 12.69 -9.35 38.47
N LEU A 256 13.24 -10.02 37.47
CA LEU A 256 14.68 -10.23 37.30
C LEU A 256 15.39 -9.07 36.58
N GLY A 257 14.68 -8.00 36.23
CA GLY A 257 15.29 -6.81 35.61
C GLY A 257 15.82 -7.06 34.19
N ILE A 258 15.30 -8.06 33.47
CA ILE A 258 15.77 -8.40 32.12
C ILE A 258 15.39 -7.33 31.09
N PHE A 259 14.16 -6.79 31.15
CA PHE A 259 13.67 -5.84 30.15
C PHE A 259 14.44 -4.51 30.06
N PRO A 260 14.83 -3.83 31.16
CA PRO A 260 15.60 -2.59 31.07
C PRO A 260 16.90 -2.72 30.26
N ARG A 261 17.53 -3.91 30.26
CA ARG A 261 18.78 -4.17 29.53
C ARG A 261 18.55 -4.73 28.12
N TYR A 262 17.51 -5.54 27.92
CA TYR A 262 17.20 -6.22 26.66
C TYR A 262 15.94 -5.66 25.95
N SER A 263 15.61 -4.39 26.18
CA SER A 263 14.48 -3.71 25.54
C SER A 263 14.57 -3.68 24.02
N GLY A 264 15.80 -3.66 23.48
CA GLY A 264 16.09 -3.79 22.05
C GLY A 264 15.66 -5.15 21.48
N SER A 265 15.91 -6.25 22.21
CA SER A 265 15.49 -7.60 21.81
C SER A 265 13.97 -7.75 21.79
N LEU A 266 13.28 -7.14 22.76
CA LEU A 266 11.82 -7.11 22.79
C LEU A 266 11.23 -6.32 21.62
N SER A 267 11.78 -5.13 21.35
CA SER A 267 11.39 -4.31 20.20
C SER A 267 11.65 -5.01 18.88
N HIS A 268 12.77 -5.75 18.76
CA HIS A 268 13.11 -6.53 17.58
C HIS A 268 12.05 -7.60 17.29
N VAL A 269 11.68 -8.41 18.30
CA VAL A 269 10.64 -9.44 18.15
C VAL A 269 9.30 -8.82 17.76
N ALA A 270 8.93 -7.69 18.37
CA ALA A 270 7.71 -6.97 18.02
C ALA A 270 7.73 -6.45 16.58
N HIS A 271 8.85 -5.85 16.13
CA HIS A 271 8.98 -5.38 14.75
C HIS A 271 8.99 -6.53 13.73
N GLU A 272 9.64 -7.66 14.03
CA GLU A 272 9.63 -8.83 13.15
C GLU A 272 8.21 -9.35 12.94
N GLU A 273 7.45 -9.44 14.04
CA GLU A 273 6.05 -9.87 13.98
C GLU A 273 5.16 -8.86 13.24
N ILE A 274 5.35 -7.55 13.47
CA ILE A 274 4.62 -6.51 12.75
C ILE A 274 4.89 -6.59 11.25
N ARG A 275 6.16 -6.81 10.85
CA ARG A 275 6.53 -7.00 9.45
C ARG A 275 5.86 -8.24 8.87
N ARG A 276 5.85 -9.35 9.60
CA ARG A 276 5.17 -10.60 9.19
C ARG A 276 3.68 -10.39 8.98
N ILE A 277 3.00 -9.74 9.93
CA ILE A 277 1.58 -9.39 9.83
C ILE A 277 1.33 -8.49 8.62
N ALA A 278 2.20 -7.52 8.36
CA ALA A 278 2.07 -6.62 7.22
C ALA A 278 2.16 -7.38 5.89
N LEU A 279 3.13 -8.29 5.74
CA LEU A 279 3.27 -9.14 4.55
C LEU A 279 2.04 -10.05 4.36
N GLU A 280 1.65 -10.79 5.41
CA GLU A 280 0.51 -11.72 5.34
C GLU A 280 -0.82 -11.02 5.00
N GLU A 281 -1.04 -9.79 5.49
CA GLU A 281 -2.24 -9.02 5.14
C GLU A 281 -2.12 -8.35 3.77
N ALA A 282 -0.93 -7.97 3.33
CA ALA A 282 -0.70 -7.41 2.00
C ALA A 282 -0.90 -8.45 0.88
N ASP A 283 -0.49 -9.70 1.12
CA ASP A 283 -0.60 -10.83 0.18
C ASP A 283 -2.06 -11.26 -0.09
N LYS A 284 -3.02 -10.82 0.73
CA LYS A 284 -4.46 -11.12 0.57
C LYS A 284 -5.16 -10.27 -0.51
N GLY A 285 -4.39 -9.56 -1.33
CA GLY A 285 -4.88 -8.77 -2.47
C GLY A 285 -5.28 -7.32 -2.14
N TRP A 286 -5.90 -6.66 -3.12
CA TRP A 286 -6.15 -5.21 -3.13
C TRP A 286 -7.62 -4.79 -3.01
N GLY A 287 -8.56 -5.73 -3.06
CA GLY A 287 -10.00 -5.42 -3.13
C GLY A 287 -10.63 -4.93 -1.82
N GLU A 288 -9.97 -5.10 -0.68
CA GLU A 288 -10.47 -4.65 0.64
C GLU A 288 -9.37 -3.91 1.40
N ARG A 289 -9.78 -3.03 2.33
CA ARG A 289 -8.83 -2.35 3.22
C ARG A 289 -8.20 -3.34 4.20
N ARG A 290 -6.87 -3.46 4.17
CA ARG A 290 -6.08 -4.41 4.97
C ARG A 290 -5.32 -3.75 6.09
N LEU A 291 -5.00 -2.45 5.99
CA LEU A 291 -4.27 -1.72 7.03
C LEU A 291 -5.02 -1.74 8.38
N GLY A 292 -6.34 -1.55 8.36
CA GLY A 292 -7.17 -1.61 9.56
C GLY A 292 -7.15 -2.99 10.23
N ARG A 293 -7.15 -4.07 9.43
CA ARG A 293 -7.07 -5.44 9.95
C ARG A 293 -5.69 -5.74 10.53
N ALA A 294 -4.63 -5.27 9.89
CA ALA A 294 -3.27 -5.41 10.41
C ALA A 294 -3.11 -4.71 11.77
N ARG A 295 -3.63 -3.49 11.93
CA ARG A 295 -3.66 -2.79 13.23
C ARG A 295 -4.39 -3.59 14.31
N GLN A 296 -5.53 -4.19 13.96
CA GLN A 296 -6.28 -5.02 14.89
C GLN A 296 -5.47 -6.26 15.31
N ARG A 297 -4.83 -6.97 14.37
CA ARG A 297 -3.96 -8.13 14.67
C ARG A 297 -2.79 -7.74 15.58
N ILE A 298 -2.21 -6.55 15.39
CA ILE A 298 -1.14 -6.03 16.26
C ILE A 298 -1.67 -5.69 17.65
N GLY A 299 -2.86 -5.11 17.74
CA GLY A 299 -3.54 -4.85 19.01
C GLY A 299 -3.85 -6.15 19.78
N ASP A 300 -4.43 -7.12 19.10
CA ASP A 300 -4.89 -8.38 19.69
C ASP A 300 -3.72 -9.31 20.08
N GLY A 301 -2.63 -9.30 19.29
CA GLY A 301 -1.42 -10.09 19.51
C GLY A 301 -0.33 -9.32 20.25
N VAL A 302 0.46 -8.53 19.52
CA VAL A 302 1.68 -7.87 20.02
C VAL A 302 1.41 -6.96 21.22
N ALA A 303 0.37 -6.12 21.16
CA ALA A 303 0.10 -5.16 22.23
C ALA A 303 -0.42 -5.84 23.50
N ASN A 304 -1.31 -6.82 23.38
CA ASN A 304 -1.79 -7.61 24.53
C ASN A 304 -0.68 -8.49 25.12
N TRP A 305 0.15 -9.11 24.29
CA TRP A 305 1.33 -9.88 24.71
C TRP A 305 2.31 -9.02 25.50
N LEU A 306 2.64 -7.82 24.99
CA LEU A 306 3.47 -6.85 25.70
C LEU A 306 2.82 -6.38 27.00
N ALA A 307 1.53 -6.04 26.99
CA ALA A 307 0.81 -5.59 28.18
C ALA A 307 0.79 -6.68 29.27
N GLY A 308 0.62 -7.95 28.90
CA GLY A 308 0.66 -9.09 29.82
C GLY A 308 1.99 -9.25 30.56
N MET A 309 3.12 -8.88 29.93
CA MET A 309 4.46 -8.93 30.57
C MET A 309 4.66 -7.93 31.71
N PHE A 310 3.88 -6.85 31.72
CA PHE A 310 3.99 -5.77 32.69
C PHE A 310 2.71 -5.61 33.53
N GLU A 311 1.90 -6.67 33.68
CA GLU A 311 0.70 -6.66 34.52
C GLU A 311 1.07 -6.32 35.98
N GLY A 312 0.42 -5.30 36.56
CA GLY A 312 0.65 -4.84 37.94
C GLY A 312 1.66 -3.69 38.12
N ASN A 313 2.27 -3.17 37.06
CA ASN A 313 3.16 -2.00 37.11
C ASN A 313 2.62 -0.85 36.23
N ASP A 314 1.73 -0.03 36.79
CA ASP A 314 1.08 1.08 36.06
C ASP A 314 2.08 2.10 35.49
N SER A 315 3.21 2.33 36.18
CA SER A 315 4.29 3.20 35.71
C SER A 315 4.97 2.68 34.44
N VAL A 316 5.12 1.36 34.31
CA VAL A 316 5.75 0.74 33.15
C VAL A 316 4.77 0.68 31.97
N GLN A 317 3.48 0.41 32.24
CA GLN A 317 2.40 0.46 31.25
C GLN A 317 2.26 1.84 30.60
N ALA A 318 2.32 2.91 31.40
CA ALA A 318 2.35 4.28 30.87
C ALA A 318 3.57 4.52 29.95
N SER A 319 4.71 3.90 30.29
CA SER A 319 5.93 3.98 29.49
C SER A 319 5.87 3.17 28.17
N LEU A 320 4.90 2.27 27.99
CA LEU A 320 4.71 1.52 26.74
C LEU A 320 3.98 2.34 25.66
N ARG A 321 3.23 3.39 26.03
CA ARG A 321 2.41 4.17 25.08
C ARG A 321 3.20 4.75 23.90
N PRO A 322 4.40 5.36 24.09
CA PRO A 322 5.20 5.84 22.97
C PRO A 322 5.68 4.71 22.05
N MET A 323 5.86 3.49 22.57
CA MET A 323 6.26 2.35 21.74
C MET A 323 5.14 1.90 20.80
N PHE A 324 3.88 1.95 21.24
CA PHE A 324 2.76 1.62 20.35
C PHE A 324 2.61 2.59 19.18
N SER A 325 2.87 3.87 19.40
CA SER A 325 2.94 4.87 18.31
C SER A 325 4.06 4.55 17.32
N ARG A 326 5.23 4.12 17.81
CA ARG A 326 6.34 3.67 16.95
C ARG A 326 5.99 2.40 16.16
N PHE A 327 5.23 1.47 16.76
CA PHE A 327 4.76 0.27 16.07
C PHE A 327 3.75 0.57 14.97
N ASP A 328 2.82 1.50 15.20
CA ASP A 328 1.88 1.95 14.16
C ASP A 328 2.62 2.66 13.01
N TYR A 329 3.60 3.52 13.33
CA TYR A 329 4.48 4.10 12.31
C TYR A 329 5.22 3.02 11.52
N PHE A 330 5.83 2.05 12.21
CA PHE A 330 6.58 0.96 11.57
C PHE A 330 5.68 0.07 10.70
N LEU A 331 4.46 -0.21 11.14
CA LEU A 331 3.44 -0.90 10.34
C LEU A 331 3.13 -0.12 9.05
N CYS A 332 2.82 1.17 9.19
CA CYS A 332 2.54 2.03 8.04
C CYS A 332 3.73 2.09 7.08
N LYS A 333 4.97 2.10 7.60
CA LYS A 333 6.18 2.04 6.79
C LYS A 333 6.30 0.72 6.02
N CYS A 334 6.12 -0.42 6.67
CA CYS A 334 6.16 -1.73 5.98
C CYS A 334 5.08 -1.83 4.89
N PHE A 335 3.84 -1.42 5.19
CA PHE A 335 2.76 -1.40 4.19
C PHE A 335 3.06 -0.45 3.04
N PHE A 336 3.61 0.74 3.34
CA PHE A 336 4.02 1.71 2.33
C PHE A 336 5.07 1.12 1.40
N ASP A 337 6.13 0.50 1.94
CA ASP A 337 7.21 -0.08 1.13
C ASP A 337 6.69 -1.17 0.18
N ILE A 338 5.87 -2.09 0.70
CA ILE A 338 5.26 -3.19 -0.09
C ILE A 338 4.33 -2.62 -1.18
N ARG A 339 3.37 -1.77 -0.80
CA ARG A 339 2.38 -1.22 -1.75
C ARG A 339 3.01 -0.26 -2.75
N THR A 340 4.12 0.38 -2.43
CA THR A 340 4.88 1.20 -3.38
C THR A 340 5.56 0.34 -4.44
N ASP A 341 6.07 -0.84 -4.07
CA ASP A 341 6.66 -1.79 -5.04
C ASP A 341 5.60 -2.38 -5.98
N GLU A 342 4.37 -2.59 -5.47
CA GLU A 342 3.21 -3.09 -6.22
C GLU A 342 2.41 -2.00 -6.93
N LEU A 343 2.74 -0.71 -6.74
CA LEU A 343 1.88 0.42 -7.13
C LEU A 343 1.54 0.44 -8.61
N PHE A 344 2.46 0.00 -9.47
CA PHE A 344 2.19 -0.09 -10.91
C PHE A 344 1.07 -1.07 -11.23
N ASP A 345 1.03 -2.23 -10.56
CA ASP A 345 0.00 -3.24 -10.78
C ASP A 345 -1.32 -2.83 -10.11
N ILE A 346 -1.26 -2.17 -8.95
CA ILE A 346 -2.43 -1.54 -8.32
C ILE A 346 -3.10 -0.54 -9.27
N ILE A 347 -2.32 0.27 -10.00
CA ILE A 347 -2.86 1.25 -10.96
C ILE A 347 -3.51 0.55 -12.16
N ILE A 348 -2.98 -0.59 -12.61
CA ILE A 348 -3.56 -1.35 -13.73
C ILE A 348 -4.92 -1.96 -13.35
N ASP A 349 -5.05 -2.46 -12.12
CA ASP A 349 -6.28 -3.08 -11.62
C ASP A 349 -7.31 -2.07 -11.07
N PHE A 350 -7.09 -0.77 -11.28
CA PHE A 350 -8.08 0.26 -10.94
C PHE A 350 -9.31 0.14 -11.87
N PRO A 351 -10.56 0.16 -11.36
CA PRO A 351 -11.01 0.66 -10.06
C PRO A 351 -11.11 -0.37 -8.92
N ASP A 352 -10.94 -1.67 -9.19
CA ASP A 352 -11.11 -2.73 -8.18
C ASP A 352 -10.08 -2.63 -7.04
N SER A 353 -8.92 -2.02 -7.32
CA SER A 353 -7.82 -1.78 -6.38
C SER A 353 -7.98 -0.52 -5.49
N MET A 354 -9.14 0.16 -5.50
CA MET A 354 -9.36 1.43 -4.79
C MET A 354 -9.02 1.35 -3.30
N ALA A 355 -9.36 0.25 -2.62
CA ALA A 355 -9.10 0.10 -1.19
C ALA A 355 -7.60 0.11 -0.84
N ALA A 356 -6.75 -0.43 -1.73
CA ALA A 356 -5.30 -0.40 -1.55
C ALA A 356 -4.73 1.02 -1.68
N LEU A 357 -5.30 1.85 -2.58
CA LEU A 357 -4.92 3.26 -2.72
C LEU A 357 -5.29 4.08 -1.47
N GLU A 358 -6.44 3.81 -0.86
CA GLU A 358 -6.86 4.48 0.37
C GLU A 358 -5.97 4.11 1.58
N ASP A 359 -5.59 2.84 1.68
CA ASP A 359 -4.62 2.39 2.69
C ASP A 359 -3.25 3.05 2.46
N LEU A 360 -2.78 3.09 1.21
CA LEU A 360 -1.51 3.71 0.84
C LEU A 360 -1.52 5.23 1.10
N LYS A 361 -2.65 5.91 0.88
CA LYS A 361 -2.84 7.33 1.24
C LYS A 361 -2.63 7.57 2.73
N GLU A 362 -3.22 6.72 3.57
CA GLU A 362 -3.07 6.83 5.02
C GLU A 362 -1.61 6.58 5.46
N CYS A 363 -0.96 5.58 4.85
CA CYS A 363 0.45 5.30 5.08
C CYS A 363 1.37 6.45 4.64
N LEU A 364 1.12 7.03 3.47
CA LEU A 364 1.90 8.14 2.91
C LEU A 364 1.90 9.35 3.84
N PHE A 365 0.74 9.69 4.42
CA PHE A 365 0.60 10.82 5.35
C PHE A 365 1.44 10.63 6.63
N LYS A 366 1.69 9.39 7.06
CA LYS A 366 2.46 9.08 8.28
C LYS A 366 3.96 8.93 8.04
N VAL A 367 4.36 8.43 6.87
CA VAL A 367 5.73 7.99 6.59
C VAL A 367 6.57 9.09 5.92
N ASP A 368 5.93 10.02 5.21
CA ASP A 368 6.55 11.17 4.52
C ASP A 368 7.66 10.79 3.52
N GLN A 369 7.53 9.64 2.84
CA GLN A 369 8.45 9.14 1.81
C GLN A 369 7.94 9.40 0.37
N ARG A 370 7.36 10.57 0.11
CA ARG A 370 6.78 10.97 -1.19
C ARG A 370 7.76 10.81 -2.37
N VAL A 371 9.01 11.20 -2.20
CA VAL A 371 10.06 11.15 -3.24
C VAL A 371 10.40 9.71 -3.65
N GLU A 372 10.41 8.78 -2.68
CA GLU A 372 10.71 7.38 -2.95
C GLU A 372 9.63 6.73 -3.81
N LEU A 373 8.36 7.01 -3.51
CA LEU A 373 7.22 6.56 -4.31
C LEU A 373 7.32 7.05 -5.76
N VAL A 374 7.62 8.34 -5.96
CA VAL A 374 7.79 8.92 -7.30
C VAL A 374 8.92 8.21 -8.06
N ASN A 375 10.07 7.98 -7.43
CA ASN A 375 11.22 7.35 -8.07
C ASN A 375 10.94 5.89 -8.44
N LYS A 376 10.34 5.11 -7.53
CA LYS A 376 9.96 3.72 -7.78
C LYS A 376 8.93 3.60 -8.91
N LEU A 377 7.87 4.43 -8.90
CA LEU A 377 6.85 4.40 -9.94
C LEU A 377 7.38 4.89 -11.29
N LYS A 378 8.23 5.92 -11.33
CA LYS A 378 8.93 6.34 -12.56
C LYS A 378 9.79 5.20 -13.14
N ALA A 379 10.56 4.53 -12.29
CA ALA A 379 11.38 3.39 -12.72
C ALA A 379 10.51 2.24 -13.27
N ALA A 380 9.38 1.95 -12.63
CA ALA A 380 8.41 0.96 -13.11
C ALA A 380 7.81 1.35 -14.47
N ASN A 381 7.37 2.60 -14.64
CA ASN A 381 6.82 3.11 -15.90
C ASN A 381 7.84 3.03 -17.04
N VAL A 382 9.10 3.45 -16.81
CA VAL A 382 10.15 3.36 -17.84
C VAL A 382 10.43 1.91 -18.23
N LYS A 383 10.45 0.98 -17.26
CA LYS A 383 10.78 -0.42 -17.50
C LYS A 383 9.63 -1.20 -18.17
N ARG A 384 8.38 -0.95 -17.78
CA ARG A 384 7.22 -1.80 -18.11
C ARG A 384 6.24 -1.17 -19.11
N LEU A 385 6.17 0.16 -19.20
CA LEU A 385 5.17 0.87 -20.00
C LEU A 385 5.79 1.65 -21.18
N LEU A 386 6.87 2.39 -20.93
CA LEU A 386 7.46 3.34 -21.89
C LEU A 386 8.47 2.69 -22.84
N HIS A 387 8.16 1.50 -23.33
CA HIS A 387 8.97 0.80 -24.32
C HIS A 387 8.31 0.81 -25.72
N PRO A 388 9.09 0.75 -26.81
CA PRO A 388 8.55 0.85 -28.18
C PRO A 388 7.49 -0.18 -28.54
N GLY A 389 7.50 -1.37 -27.92
CA GLY A 389 6.53 -2.43 -28.18
C GLY A 389 5.15 -2.26 -27.53
N ALA A 390 4.95 -1.24 -26.68
CA ALA A 390 3.65 -0.98 -26.05
C ALA A 390 2.75 -0.23 -27.03
N GLU A 391 1.47 -0.58 -27.12
CA GLU A 391 0.50 0.13 -27.95
C GLU A 391 0.15 1.50 -27.34
N THR A 392 -0.08 2.50 -28.20
CA THR A 392 -0.37 3.88 -27.76
C THR A 392 -1.67 3.95 -26.95
N HIS A 393 -2.69 3.17 -27.34
CA HIS A 393 -3.95 3.05 -26.61
C HIS A 393 -3.76 2.51 -25.19
N LEU A 394 -2.93 1.46 -25.02
CA LEU A 394 -2.61 0.91 -23.71
C LEU A 394 -1.91 1.93 -22.81
N ILE A 395 -0.96 2.69 -23.35
CA ILE A 395 -0.25 3.74 -22.60
C ILE A 395 -1.23 4.81 -22.13
N LEU A 396 -2.18 5.23 -22.98
CA LEU A 396 -3.21 6.20 -22.62
C LEU A 396 -4.15 5.68 -21.53
N ASN A 397 -4.61 4.43 -21.63
CA ASN A 397 -5.49 3.84 -20.61
C ASN A 397 -4.82 3.74 -19.24
N ILE A 398 -3.56 3.29 -19.21
CA ILE A 398 -2.78 3.24 -17.98
C ILE A 398 -2.49 4.66 -17.47
N TYR A 399 -2.27 5.64 -18.35
CA TYR A 399 -2.09 7.03 -17.97
C TYR A 399 -3.36 7.62 -17.32
N ILE A 400 -4.55 7.37 -17.88
CA ILE A 400 -5.84 7.75 -17.29
C ILE A 400 -6.00 7.11 -15.91
N SER A 401 -5.74 5.81 -15.78
CA SER A 401 -5.79 5.09 -14.51
C SER A 401 -4.77 5.62 -13.49
N THR A 402 -3.58 6.03 -13.96
CA THR A 402 -2.55 6.69 -13.15
C THR A 402 -3.04 8.04 -12.63
N ILE A 403 -3.70 8.85 -13.47
CA ILE A 403 -4.27 10.13 -13.06
C ILE A 403 -5.33 9.92 -11.97
N ARG A 404 -6.27 9.00 -12.19
CA ARG A 404 -7.33 8.68 -11.20
C ARG A 404 -6.74 8.20 -9.88
N SER A 405 -5.80 7.26 -9.93
CA SER A 405 -5.17 6.67 -8.75
C SER A 405 -4.36 7.70 -7.95
N LEU A 406 -3.55 8.53 -8.63
CA LEU A 406 -2.71 9.52 -7.96
C LEU A 406 -3.53 10.68 -7.38
N ARG A 407 -4.70 11.02 -7.93
CA ARG A 407 -5.62 12.00 -7.32
C ARG A 407 -6.17 11.53 -5.98
N ILE A 408 -6.41 10.22 -5.82
CA ILE A 408 -6.87 9.66 -4.55
C ILE A 408 -5.75 9.78 -3.50
N LEU A 409 -4.52 9.43 -3.89
CA LEU A 409 -3.33 9.45 -3.04
C LEU A 409 -2.88 10.87 -2.65
N ASP A 410 -2.83 11.78 -3.61
CA ASP A 410 -2.36 13.16 -3.46
C ASP A 410 -3.34 14.12 -4.15
N PRO A 411 -4.38 14.58 -3.44
CA PRO A 411 -5.38 15.50 -4.00
C PRO A 411 -4.82 16.79 -4.64
N PRO A 412 -3.74 17.41 -4.12
CA PRO A 412 -3.08 18.53 -4.78
C PRO A 412 -2.52 18.18 -6.18
N GLY A 413 -2.15 16.92 -6.43
CA GLY A 413 -1.62 16.47 -7.72
C GLY A 413 -0.14 16.75 -7.95
N VAL A 414 0.62 17.03 -6.90
CA VAL A 414 2.08 17.26 -6.96
C VAL A 414 2.80 15.99 -7.44
N LEU A 415 2.41 14.83 -6.91
CA LEU A 415 2.97 13.54 -7.33
C LEU A 415 2.66 13.26 -8.80
N LEU A 416 1.42 13.51 -9.22
CA LEU A 416 0.97 13.30 -10.60
C LEU A 416 1.78 14.14 -11.57
N HIS A 417 2.00 15.42 -11.29
CA HIS A 417 2.79 16.30 -12.15
C HIS A 417 4.18 15.71 -12.41
N SER A 418 4.88 15.28 -11.35
CA SER A 418 6.22 14.71 -11.48
C SER A 418 6.25 13.40 -12.27
N ILE A 419 5.29 12.49 -12.04
CA ILE A 419 5.22 11.16 -12.67
C ILE A 419 4.72 11.25 -14.13
N ALA A 420 3.88 12.23 -14.45
CA ALA A 420 3.32 12.42 -15.78
C ALA A 420 4.37 12.83 -16.82
N LEU A 421 5.37 13.64 -16.45
CA LEU A 421 6.38 14.17 -17.37
C LEU A 421 7.01 13.12 -18.33
N PRO A 422 7.58 11.99 -17.84
CA PRO A 422 8.16 10.98 -18.73
C PRO A 422 7.11 10.31 -19.64
N ILE A 423 5.88 10.12 -19.17
CA ILE A 423 4.78 9.54 -19.96
C ILE A 423 4.41 10.50 -21.10
N ARG A 424 4.24 11.79 -20.79
CA ARG A 424 3.92 12.85 -21.76
C ARG A 424 5.01 12.98 -22.83
N ALA A 425 6.27 12.98 -22.42
CA ALA A 425 7.40 13.05 -23.34
C ALA A 425 7.43 11.87 -24.32
N HIS A 426 7.10 10.66 -23.85
CA HIS A 426 7.03 9.47 -24.69
C HIS A 426 5.82 9.50 -25.65
N LEU A 427 4.65 9.95 -25.18
CA LEU A 427 3.45 10.11 -26.01
C LEU A 427 3.64 11.17 -27.10
N LEU A 428 4.36 12.26 -26.82
CA LEU A 428 4.68 13.31 -27.80
C LEU A 428 5.56 12.83 -28.95
N GLN A 429 6.41 11.82 -28.73
CA GLN A 429 7.27 11.26 -29.76
C GLN A 429 6.51 10.39 -30.77
N ARG A 430 5.29 9.95 -30.41
CA ARG A 430 4.48 9.05 -31.21
C ARG A 430 3.52 9.85 -32.12
N PRO A 431 3.49 9.57 -33.43
CA PRO A 431 2.69 10.34 -34.39
C PRO A 431 1.19 10.01 -34.33
N ASP A 432 0.82 8.85 -33.80
CA ASP A 432 -0.54 8.33 -33.69
C ASP A 432 -1.27 8.79 -32.41
N THR A 433 -0.55 9.37 -31.44
CA THR A 433 -1.09 9.79 -30.14
C THR A 433 -2.32 10.69 -30.24
N ILE A 434 -2.33 11.70 -31.12
CA ILE A 434 -3.48 12.61 -31.25
C ILE A 434 -4.74 11.84 -31.67
N LYS A 435 -4.61 10.90 -32.62
CA LYS A 435 -5.73 10.09 -33.10
C LYS A 435 -6.28 9.21 -31.98
N CYS A 436 -5.39 8.52 -31.25
CA CYS A 436 -5.80 7.70 -30.12
C CYS A 436 -6.45 8.52 -28.99
N ILE A 437 -5.97 9.74 -28.71
CA ILE A 437 -6.60 10.65 -27.75
C ILE A 437 -8.01 10.99 -28.22
N VAL A 438 -8.18 11.42 -29.47
CA VAL A 438 -9.50 11.77 -30.05
C VAL A 438 -10.46 10.58 -30.00
N GLU A 439 -10.00 9.38 -30.36
CA GLU A 439 -10.77 8.15 -30.26
C GLU A 439 -11.21 7.88 -28.81
N THR A 440 -10.30 8.06 -27.85
CA THR A 440 -10.58 7.89 -26.41
C THR A 440 -11.58 8.94 -25.91
N LEU A 441 -11.50 10.19 -26.39
CA LEU A 441 -12.45 11.26 -26.03
C LEU A 441 -13.86 10.98 -26.56
N VAL A 442 -13.97 10.43 -27.77
CA VAL A 442 -15.27 10.20 -28.43
C VAL A 442 -15.93 8.91 -27.94
N ASN A 443 -15.14 7.85 -27.71
CA ASN A 443 -15.63 6.52 -27.33
C ASN A 443 -15.59 6.25 -25.82
N GLY A 444 -14.81 7.02 -25.05
CA GLY A 444 -14.62 6.80 -23.62
C GLY A 444 -15.81 7.27 -22.80
N GLU A 445 -16.77 6.37 -22.55
CA GLU A 445 -17.90 6.62 -21.64
C GLU A 445 -17.40 7.01 -20.23
N GLU A 446 -16.29 6.42 -19.76
CA GLU A 446 -15.71 6.70 -18.45
C GLU A 446 -15.19 8.15 -18.28
N LEU A 447 -14.92 8.87 -19.37
CA LEU A 447 -14.49 10.26 -19.31
C LEU A 447 -15.68 11.23 -19.28
N GLN A 448 -16.90 10.73 -19.48
CA GLN A 448 -18.13 11.55 -19.47
C GLN A 448 -18.55 11.94 -18.06
N ASP A 449 -18.24 11.12 -17.05
CA ASP A 449 -18.54 11.42 -15.64
C ASP A 449 -17.63 12.54 -15.07
N GLU A 450 -16.46 12.77 -15.67
CA GLU A 450 -15.52 13.84 -15.30
C GLU A 450 -15.79 15.17 -16.03
N ASN A 451 -16.90 15.24 -16.76
CA ASN A 451 -17.23 16.38 -17.61
C ASN A 451 -17.88 17.57 -16.86
N GLU A 452 -17.98 17.48 -15.53
CA GLU A 452 -18.37 18.59 -14.64
C GLU A 452 -17.24 19.63 -14.44
N GLY A 453 -16.04 19.37 -14.96
CA GLY A 453 -14.93 20.33 -14.97
C GLY A 453 -15.19 21.53 -15.89
N GLY A 454 -14.70 22.71 -15.51
CA GLY A 454 -14.80 23.92 -16.33
C GLY A 454 -14.03 23.85 -17.66
N LEU A 455 -14.11 24.93 -18.44
CA LEU A 455 -13.46 25.08 -19.75
C LEU A 455 -11.93 24.86 -19.67
N ILE A 456 -11.39 24.10 -20.63
CA ILE A 456 -9.97 23.83 -20.79
C ILE A 456 -9.27 25.12 -21.25
N GLY A 457 -8.28 25.59 -20.49
CA GLY A 457 -7.47 26.77 -20.82
C GLY A 457 -7.88 28.06 -20.11
N GLU A 458 -9.05 28.13 -19.48
CA GLU A 458 -9.43 29.33 -18.69
C GLU A 458 -8.77 29.38 -17.30
N GLY A 459 -8.07 28.30 -16.90
CA GLY A 459 -7.38 28.19 -15.60
C GLY A 459 -5.96 28.75 -15.54
N GLU A 460 -5.31 29.03 -16.68
CA GLU A 460 -3.92 29.57 -16.67
C GLU A 460 -3.85 31.10 -16.57
N ALA A 461 -4.98 31.81 -16.74
CA ALA A 461 -5.01 33.28 -16.79
C ALA A 461 -5.91 33.93 -15.73
N GLY A 462 -6.53 33.15 -14.83
CA GLY A 462 -7.16 33.69 -13.63
C GLY A 462 -6.08 33.94 -12.59
N ALA A 463 -5.70 35.20 -12.37
CA ALA A 463 -4.85 35.58 -11.24
C ALA A 463 -5.33 34.84 -9.99
N GLU A 464 -4.42 34.17 -9.29
CA GLU A 464 -4.73 33.51 -8.02
C GLU A 464 -5.48 34.50 -7.14
N ASP A 465 -6.75 34.20 -6.84
CA ASP A 465 -7.52 35.02 -5.93
C ASP A 465 -7.00 34.73 -4.53
N PHE A 466 -5.92 35.42 -4.14
CA PHE A 466 -5.33 35.34 -2.80
C PHE A 466 -6.32 35.75 -1.70
N ALA A 467 -7.51 36.27 -2.06
CA ALA A 467 -8.60 36.55 -1.15
C ALA A 467 -9.58 35.37 -0.97
N ASP A 468 -9.45 34.26 -1.71
CA ASP A 468 -10.27 33.06 -1.49
C ASP A 468 -9.92 32.41 -0.14
N PRO A 469 -10.88 32.26 0.79
CA PRO A 469 -10.66 31.58 2.08
C PRO A 469 -10.22 30.11 1.97
N ARG A 470 -10.35 29.49 0.78
CA ARG A 470 -9.94 28.11 0.48
C ARG A 470 -8.60 28.02 -0.24
N TRP A 471 -7.92 29.15 -0.47
CA TRP A 471 -6.58 29.15 -1.06
C TRP A 471 -5.58 28.59 -0.05
N GLU A 472 -4.81 27.58 -0.47
CA GLU A 472 -3.74 26.98 0.29
C GLU A 472 -2.41 27.17 -0.46
N PRO A 473 -1.32 27.52 0.24
CA PRO A 473 -0.02 27.69 -0.40
C PRO A 473 0.50 26.35 -0.95
N GLU A 474 1.35 26.45 -1.97
CA GLU A 474 1.96 25.28 -2.59
C GLU A 474 2.82 24.48 -1.60
N PRO A 475 2.72 23.14 -1.61
CA PRO A 475 3.61 22.27 -0.85
C PRO A 475 5.08 22.48 -1.21
N ILE A 476 5.98 22.25 -0.25
CA ILE A 476 7.44 22.44 -0.44
C ILE A 476 8.05 21.52 -1.51
N ASP A 477 7.41 20.39 -1.79
CA ASP A 477 7.79 19.39 -2.79
C ASP A 477 7.25 19.71 -4.19
N ALA A 478 6.46 20.77 -4.34
CA ALA A 478 5.98 21.23 -5.63
C ALA A 478 7.13 21.69 -6.54
N ALA A 479 7.11 21.27 -7.80
CA ALA A 479 8.04 21.78 -8.80
C ALA A 479 7.77 23.28 -9.07
N PRO A 480 8.77 24.08 -9.50
CA PRO A 480 8.56 25.51 -9.79
C PRO A 480 7.47 25.80 -10.85
N GLU A 481 7.19 24.82 -11.70
CA GLU A 481 6.18 24.87 -12.77
C GLU A 481 4.80 24.38 -12.30
N PHE A 482 4.71 23.81 -11.10
CA PHE A 482 3.44 23.42 -10.51
C PHE A 482 2.65 24.67 -10.14
N ARG A 483 1.33 24.61 -10.34
CA ARG A 483 0.39 25.65 -9.93
C ARG A 483 -0.73 24.99 -9.17
N SER A 484 -0.98 25.45 -7.94
CA SER A 484 -2.05 24.95 -7.06
C SER A 484 -3.46 25.34 -7.52
N SER A 485 -3.61 26.13 -8.60
CA SER A 485 -4.88 26.67 -9.08
C SER A 485 -5.77 25.59 -9.73
N LYS A 486 -6.30 24.71 -8.86
CA LYS A 486 -7.24 23.61 -9.10
C LYS A 486 -6.60 22.37 -9.73
N SER A 487 -6.90 21.21 -9.12
CA SER A 487 -6.49 19.90 -9.63
C SER A 487 -6.94 19.76 -11.10
N PRO A 488 -6.02 19.65 -12.07
CA PRO A 488 -6.40 19.58 -13.46
C PRO A 488 -7.18 18.29 -13.68
N ASP A 489 -8.36 18.42 -14.28
CA ASP A 489 -9.20 17.31 -14.69
C ASP A 489 -8.51 16.38 -15.73
N ILE A 490 -8.99 15.14 -15.96
CA ILE A 490 -8.27 14.16 -16.79
C ILE A 490 -8.13 14.73 -18.19
N LEU A 491 -9.19 15.36 -18.70
CA LEU A 491 -9.20 15.94 -20.03
C LEU A 491 -8.22 17.12 -20.15
N SER A 492 -8.09 17.97 -19.12
CA SER A 492 -7.07 19.03 -19.16
C SER A 492 -5.65 18.45 -19.02
N THR A 493 -5.50 17.36 -18.28
CA THR A 493 -4.22 16.65 -18.11
C THR A 493 -3.77 15.93 -19.39
N LEU A 494 -4.71 15.38 -20.17
CA LEU A 494 -4.47 14.80 -21.49
C LEU A 494 -4.23 15.88 -22.55
N THR A 495 -5.01 16.96 -22.52
CA THR A 495 -4.87 18.06 -23.48
C THR A 495 -3.53 18.80 -23.30
N SER A 496 -3.06 18.94 -22.06
CA SER A 496 -1.76 19.55 -21.74
C SER A 496 -0.55 18.71 -22.16
N ILE A 497 -0.74 17.51 -22.73
CA ILE A 497 0.34 16.82 -23.44
C ILE A 497 0.82 17.70 -24.60
N TYR A 498 -0.10 18.38 -25.30
CA TYR A 498 0.20 19.26 -26.42
C TYR A 498 0.15 20.74 -25.99
N PRO A 499 1.07 21.57 -26.49
CA PRO A 499 1.07 23.01 -26.20
C PRO A 499 -0.10 23.77 -26.85
N SER A 500 -0.80 23.17 -27.82
CA SER A 500 -1.98 23.76 -28.45
C SER A 500 -3.10 22.74 -28.58
N THR A 501 -4.32 23.17 -28.25
CA THR A 501 -5.54 22.37 -28.41
C THR A 501 -6.02 22.33 -29.86
N ALA A 502 -5.51 23.21 -30.72
CA ALA A 502 -5.95 23.32 -32.12
C ALA A 502 -5.72 22.04 -32.93
N SER A 503 -4.60 21.35 -32.70
CA SER A 503 -4.30 20.08 -33.39
C SER A 503 -5.24 18.96 -32.97
N ILE A 504 -5.69 18.96 -31.72
CA ILE A 504 -6.67 17.99 -31.21
C ILE A 504 -8.05 18.29 -31.82
N ILE A 505 -8.43 19.56 -31.92
CA ILE A 505 -9.70 19.99 -32.53
C ILE A 505 -9.75 19.62 -34.02
N GLU A 506 -8.66 19.86 -34.76
CA GLU A 506 -8.57 19.49 -36.19
C GLU A 506 -8.68 17.97 -36.38
N ALA A 507 -7.98 17.19 -35.54
CA ALA A 507 -8.07 15.73 -35.57
C ALA A 507 -9.46 15.23 -35.17
N LEU A 508 -10.12 15.88 -34.20
CA LEU A 508 -11.50 15.60 -33.79
C LEU A 508 -12.49 15.87 -34.92
N GLN A 509 -12.35 16.99 -35.63
CA GLN A 509 -13.16 17.30 -36.82
C GLN A 509 -12.99 16.24 -37.91
N ALA A 510 -11.74 15.84 -38.19
CA ALA A 510 -11.46 14.78 -39.17
C ALA A 510 -12.04 13.41 -38.75
N PHE A 511 -11.94 13.06 -37.47
CA PHE A 511 -12.49 11.82 -36.93
C PHE A 511 -14.02 11.79 -37.01
N LEU A 512 -14.67 12.87 -36.56
CA LEU A 512 -16.12 13.03 -36.62
C LEU A 512 -16.61 13.00 -38.07
N ALA A 513 -15.91 13.65 -39.01
CA ALA A 513 -16.26 13.64 -40.43
C ALA A 513 -16.35 12.22 -40.97
N ASN A 514 -15.31 11.42 -40.73
CA ASN A 514 -15.28 10.03 -41.18
C ASN A 514 -16.41 9.21 -40.56
N ARG A 515 -16.71 9.41 -39.27
CA ARG A 515 -17.80 8.73 -38.58
C ARG A 515 -19.17 9.11 -39.13
N LEU A 516 -19.42 10.40 -39.37
CA LEU A 516 -20.67 10.89 -39.95
C LEU A 516 -20.88 10.42 -41.40
N LEU A 517 -19.82 10.30 -42.20
CA LEU A 517 -19.88 9.77 -43.57
C LEU A 517 -20.26 8.30 -43.66
N LEU A 518 -20.03 7.53 -42.59
CA LEU A 518 -20.38 6.13 -42.50
C LEU A 518 -21.82 5.90 -42.01
N LEU A 519 -22.55 6.95 -41.62
CA LEU A 519 -23.95 6.84 -41.20
C LEU A 519 -24.85 6.52 -42.39
N THR A 520 -25.65 5.46 -42.29
CA THR A 520 -26.58 5.05 -43.35
C THR A 520 -27.96 5.71 -43.21
N ASP A 521 -28.44 5.95 -41.99
CA ASP A 521 -29.83 6.38 -41.73
C ASP A 521 -29.97 7.85 -41.30
N TYR A 522 -28.92 8.65 -41.50
CA TYR A 522 -28.81 10.02 -41.00
C TYR A 522 -29.06 10.15 -39.48
N ASP A 523 -28.88 9.07 -38.73
CA ASP A 523 -29.02 9.06 -37.27
C ASP A 523 -27.68 9.45 -36.64
N ALA A 524 -27.61 10.69 -36.16
CA ALA A 524 -26.42 11.26 -35.54
C ALA A 524 -26.64 11.54 -34.03
N VAL A 525 -27.58 10.86 -33.38
CA VAL A 525 -27.95 11.15 -31.97
C VAL A 525 -26.77 10.96 -31.01
N GLN A 526 -25.96 9.93 -31.21
CA GLN A 526 -24.78 9.69 -30.36
C GLN A 526 -23.73 10.78 -30.57
N GLU A 527 -23.47 11.15 -31.82
CA GLU A 527 -22.49 12.15 -32.21
C GLU A 527 -22.87 13.54 -31.67
N VAL A 528 -24.15 13.90 -31.75
CA VAL A 528 -24.70 15.12 -31.13
C VAL A 528 -24.40 15.11 -29.63
N ARG A 529 -24.72 14.02 -28.93
CA ARG A 529 -24.49 13.91 -27.48
C ARG A 529 -23.01 14.06 -27.13
N THR A 530 -22.12 13.41 -27.87
CA THR A 530 -20.67 13.50 -27.64
C THR A 530 -20.16 14.93 -27.87
N ILE A 531 -20.64 15.62 -28.90
CA ILE A 531 -20.23 17.00 -29.18
C ILE A 531 -20.70 17.94 -28.07
N GLU A 532 -21.94 17.81 -27.60
CA GLU A 532 -22.45 18.62 -26.48
C GLU A 532 -21.62 18.44 -25.21
N LEU A 533 -21.18 17.21 -24.93
CA LEU A 533 -20.25 16.95 -23.84
C LEU A 533 -18.91 17.65 -24.07
N LEU A 534 -18.33 17.55 -25.26
CA LEU A 534 -17.04 18.17 -25.55
C LEU A 534 -17.10 19.71 -25.56
N LYS A 535 -18.26 20.32 -25.85
CA LYS A 535 -18.48 21.78 -25.77
C LYS A 535 -18.31 22.34 -24.37
N LEU A 536 -18.68 21.58 -23.35
CA LEU A 536 -18.48 21.99 -21.95
C LEU A 536 -16.99 22.22 -21.64
N ARG A 537 -16.07 21.65 -22.43
CA ARG A 537 -14.64 21.63 -22.18
C ARG A 537 -13.83 22.46 -23.16
N PHE A 538 -14.05 22.30 -24.45
CA PHE A 538 -13.35 23.07 -25.48
C PHE A 538 -14.01 24.42 -25.79
N GLY A 539 -15.24 24.62 -25.30
CA GLY A 539 -16.06 25.79 -25.59
C GLY A 539 -16.80 25.67 -26.92
N GLU A 540 -17.88 26.43 -27.05
CA GLU A 540 -18.73 26.42 -28.25
C GLU A 540 -17.97 26.88 -29.51
N GLY A 541 -17.10 27.89 -29.38
CA GLY A 541 -16.36 28.46 -30.52
C GLY A 541 -15.41 27.46 -31.18
N ALA A 542 -14.74 26.62 -30.40
CA ALA A 542 -13.79 25.62 -30.90
C ALA A 542 -14.49 24.50 -31.69
N LEU A 543 -15.70 24.13 -31.29
CA LEU A 543 -16.48 23.03 -31.87
C LEU A 543 -17.53 23.47 -32.89
N ALA A 544 -17.60 24.76 -33.22
CA ALA A 544 -18.52 25.29 -34.21
C ALA A 544 -18.43 24.57 -35.57
N GLY A 545 -17.25 24.09 -35.97
CA GLY A 545 -17.08 23.29 -37.19
C GLY A 545 -17.83 21.96 -37.12
N CYS A 546 -17.71 21.24 -36.00
CA CYS A 546 -18.41 19.97 -35.75
C CYS A 546 -19.94 20.16 -35.72
N ASP A 547 -20.43 21.28 -35.17
CA ASP A 547 -21.86 21.60 -35.15
C ASP A 547 -22.43 21.79 -36.55
N VAL A 548 -21.70 22.47 -37.42
CA VAL A 548 -22.11 22.63 -38.81
C VAL A 548 -22.17 21.28 -39.51
N MET A 549 -21.20 20.39 -39.26
CA MET A 549 -21.19 19.05 -39.86
C MET A 549 -22.41 18.22 -39.43
N VAL A 550 -22.76 18.20 -38.15
CA VAL A 550 -23.96 17.51 -37.65
C VAL A 550 -25.25 18.14 -38.19
N LYS A 551 -25.29 19.48 -38.27
CA LYS A 551 -26.41 20.19 -38.88
C LYS A 551 -26.56 19.83 -40.36
N ASP A 552 -25.46 19.68 -41.10
CA ASP A 552 -25.49 19.25 -42.50
C ASP A 552 -26.13 17.85 -42.63
N VAL A 553 -25.88 16.92 -41.71
CA VAL A 553 -26.54 15.59 -41.70
C VAL A 553 -28.04 15.72 -41.47
N ALA A 554 -28.46 16.51 -40.49
CA ALA A 554 -29.89 16.74 -40.20
C ALA A 554 -30.61 17.47 -41.35
N ASP A 555 -29.98 18.49 -41.92
CA ASP A 555 -30.50 19.21 -43.08
C ASP A 555 -30.54 18.31 -44.32
N SER A 556 -29.56 17.41 -44.49
CA SER A 556 -29.57 16.40 -45.56
C SER A 556 -30.77 15.47 -45.47
N LYS A 557 -31.10 14.97 -44.27
CA LYS A 557 -32.30 14.14 -44.05
C LYS A 557 -33.58 14.86 -44.48
N ARG A 558 -33.69 16.15 -44.14
CA ARG A 558 -34.86 16.97 -44.51
C ARG A 558 -34.92 17.27 -46.00
N ILE A 559 -33.76 17.53 -46.62
CA ILE A 559 -33.63 17.78 -48.05
C ILE A 559 -34.00 16.51 -48.83
N ASP A 560 -33.43 15.37 -48.45
CA ASP A 560 -33.67 14.09 -49.11
C ASP A 560 -35.16 13.74 -49.08
N ALA A 561 -35.80 13.77 -47.90
CA ALA A 561 -37.25 13.54 -47.77
C ALA A 561 -38.11 14.46 -48.66
N ARG A 562 -37.68 15.71 -48.87
CA ARG A 562 -38.39 16.66 -49.74
C ARG A 562 -38.18 16.36 -51.22
N VAL A 563 -36.96 16.04 -51.63
CA VAL A 563 -36.64 15.67 -53.02
C VAL A 563 -37.37 14.38 -53.40
N GLN A 564 -37.34 13.38 -52.52
CA GLN A 564 -38.03 12.10 -52.73
C GLN A 564 -39.55 12.26 -52.83
N GLY A 565 -40.13 13.24 -52.13
CA GLY A 565 -41.55 13.57 -52.23
C GLY A 565 -41.96 14.18 -53.57
N GLU A 566 -41.07 14.88 -54.27
CA GLU A 566 -41.34 15.40 -55.63
C GLU A 566 -41.09 14.36 -56.71
N LYS A 567 -40.00 13.58 -56.57
CA LYS A 567 -39.60 12.55 -57.52
C LYS A 567 -38.88 11.43 -56.79
N GLU A 568 -39.49 10.25 -56.80
CA GLU A 568 -38.89 9.05 -56.22
C GLU A 568 -37.55 8.77 -56.92
N SER A 569 -36.48 8.75 -56.12
CA SER A 569 -35.10 8.57 -56.55
C SER A 569 -34.49 7.43 -55.75
N VAL A 570 -33.64 6.63 -56.39
CA VAL A 570 -32.93 5.51 -55.73
C VAL A 570 -31.72 6.01 -54.91
N VAL A 571 -31.33 7.28 -55.09
CA VAL A 571 -30.17 7.87 -54.43
C VAL A 571 -30.60 8.73 -53.26
N HIS A 572 -29.93 8.49 -52.12
CA HIS A 572 -30.02 9.24 -50.87
C HIS A 572 -28.67 9.91 -50.61
N PRO A 573 -28.41 11.14 -51.10
CA PRO A 573 -27.14 11.79 -50.89
C PRO A 573 -27.11 12.54 -49.56
N MET A 574 -25.92 12.61 -48.97
CA MET A 574 -25.62 13.53 -47.87
C MET A 574 -25.05 14.82 -48.46
N VAL A 575 -25.74 15.95 -48.25
CA VAL A 575 -25.38 17.27 -48.79
C VAL A 575 -24.52 18.02 -47.76
N LEU A 576 -23.25 18.24 -48.10
CA LEU A 576 -22.24 18.73 -47.16
C LEU A 576 -21.77 20.16 -47.46
N SER A 577 -21.47 20.91 -46.40
CA SER A 577 -20.90 22.25 -46.48
C SER A 577 -19.39 22.21 -46.71
N LYS A 578 -18.95 22.51 -47.93
CA LYS A 578 -17.53 22.43 -48.35
C LYS A 578 -16.50 23.09 -47.41
N MET A 579 -16.85 24.17 -46.72
CA MET A 579 -15.91 24.94 -45.89
C MET A 579 -15.68 24.37 -44.49
N PHE A 580 -16.57 23.49 -44.01
CA PHE A 580 -16.55 22.99 -42.63
C PHE A 580 -16.19 21.51 -42.53
N TRP A 581 -16.15 20.81 -43.65
CA TRP A 581 -15.70 19.44 -43.73
C TRP A 581 -14.21 19.39 -44.08
N PRO A 582 -13.45 18.38 -43.60
CA PRO A 582 -12.07 18.16 -44.00
C PRO A 582 -11.93 18.06 -45.52
N ASP A 583 -10.74 18.34 -46.04
CA ASP A 583 -10.47 18.24 -47.48
C ASP A 583 -10.64 16.80 -47.96
N MET A 584 -11.79 16.55 -48.60
CA MET A 584 -12.10 15.27 -49.22
C MET A 584 -11.34 15.18 -50.56
N PRO A 585 -10.51 14.13 -50.77
CA PRO A 585 -9.73 14.01 -51.99
C PRO A 585 -10.66 13.91 -53.19
N ARG A 586 -10.45 14.79 -54.18
CA ARG A 586 -11.21 14.74 -55.43
C ARG A 586 -10.78 13.52 -56.21
N SER A 587 -11.73 12.66 -56.54
CA SER A 587 -11.48 11.51 -57.40
C SER A 587 -11.60 11.90 -58.87
N SER A 588 -10.71 11.31 -59.67
CA SER A 588 -10.80 11.31 -61.14
C SER A 588 -11.74 10.22 -61.67
N LEU A 589 -12.47 9.52 -60.78
CA LEU A 589 -13.42 8.47 -61.15
C LEU A 589 -14.50 9.03 -62.09
N VAL A 590 -14.51 8.51 -63.31
CA VAL A 590 -15.55 8.75 -64.30
C VAL A 590 -16.65 7.72 -64.09
N LEU A 591 -17.84 8.20 -63.70
CA LEU A 591 -18.98 7.32 -63.49
C LEU A 591 -19.57 6.85 -64.83
N PRO A 592 -19.99 5.59 -64.92
CA PRO A 592 -20.71 5.06 -66.07
C PRO A 592 -22.05 5.77 -66.34
N PRO A 593 -22.59 5.67 -67.57
CA PRO A 593 -23.75 6.45 -67.99
C PRO A 593 -25.04 6.14 -67.22
N LYS A 594 -25.27 4.92 -66.68
CA LYS A 594 -26.47 4.69 -65.86
C LYS A 594 -26.38 5.47 -64.54
N MET A 595 -25.26 5.36 -63.85
CA MET A 595 -25.01 6.08 -62.59
C MET A 595 -25.02 7.61 -62.79
N GLN A 596 -24.40 8.09 -63.87
CA GLN A 596 -24.38 9.50 -64.20
C GLN A 596 -25.78 10.06 -64.45
N LYS A 597 -26.65 9.33 -65.15
CA LYS A 597 -28.06 9.72 -65.35
C LYS A 597 -28.81 9.85 -64.02
N ILE A 598 -28.58 8.93 -63.08
CA ILE A 598 -29.20 8.97 -61.76
C ILE A 598 -28.74 10.23 -61.00
N HIS A 599 -27.44 10.51 -60.99
CA HIS A 599 -26.89 11.73 -60.37
C HIS A 599 -27.46 13.00 -60.99
N THR A 600 -27.49 13.11 -62.33
CA THR A 600 -28.04 14.29 -63.02
C THR A 600 -29.54 14.46 -62.78
N SER A 601 -30.30 13.35 -62.72
CA SER A 601 -31.73 13.41 -62.38
C SER A 601 -31.95 13.95 -60.97
N TYR A 602 -31.17 13.50 -59.99
CA TYR A 602 -31.24 14.01 -58.63
C TYR A 602 -30.83 15.49 -58.56
N GLU A 603 -29.76 15.88 -59.25
CA GLU A 603 -29.27 17.26 -59.31
C GLU A 603 -30.35 18.21 -59.85
N GLN A 604 -31.07 17.82 -60.91
CA GLN A 604 -32.17 18.61 -61.46
C GLN A 604 -33.32 18.80 -60.45
N SER A 605 -33.72 17.73 -59.77
CA SER A 605 -34.75 17.78 -58.72
C SER A 605 -34.30 18.57 -57.48
N TYR A 606 -33.01 18.56 -57.15
CA TYR A 606 -32.49 19.40 -56.08
C TYR A 606 -32.46 20.88 -56.49
N HIS A 607 -32.10 21.18 -57.75
CA HIS A 607 -32.01 22.55 -58.25
C HIS A 607 -33.39 23.20 -58.39
N SER A 608 -34.44 22.45 -58.72
CA SER A 608 -35.83 22.96 -58.68
C SER A 608 -36.24 23.41 -57.28
N LEU A 609 -35.80 22.67 -56.25
CA LEU A 609 -36.07 22.97 -54.85
C LEU A 609 -35.18 24.08 -54.27
N ASN A 610 -33.92 24.17 -54.73
CA ASN A 610 -32.94 25.15 -54.26
C ASN A 610 -32.23 25.85 -55.43
N PRO A 611 -32.88 26.84 -56.09
CA PRO A 611 -32.35 27.47 -57.31
C PRO A 611 -31.02 28.20 -57.13
N ALA A 612 -30.71 28.63 -55.90
CA ALA A 612 -29.46 29.34 -55.59
C ALA A 612 -28.25 28.43 -55.38
N LYS A 613 -28.43 27.09 -55.36
CA LYS A 613 -27.39 26.12 -55.04
C LYS A 613 -27.20 25.11 -56.17
N HIS A 614 -25.96 24.64 -56.34
CA HIS A 614 -25.59 23.57 -57.27
C HIS A 614 -24.94 22.44 -56.48
N LEU A 615 -25.18 21.19 -56.88
CA LEU A 615 -24.58 20.02 -56.24
C LEU A 615 -23.32 19.59 -56.98
N SER A 616 -22.29 19.22 -56.23
CA SER A 616 -21.10 18.57 -56.78
C SER A 616 -20.96 17.23 -56.09
N PHE A 617 -21.24 16.16 -56.82
CA PHE A 617 -21.07 14.79 -56.30
C PHE A 617 -19.59 14.46 -56.13
N LEU A 618 -19.28 13.67 -55.10
CA LEU A 618 -17.96 13.08 -54.86
C LEU A 618 -18.00 11.61 -55.31
N PRO A 619 -17.57 11.28 -56.55
CA PRO A 619 -17.86 9.97 -57.15
C PRO A 619 -17.21 8.79 -56.43
N SER A 620 -16.07 8.98 -55.76
CA SER A 620 -15.38 7.93 -55.02
C SER A 620 -15.97 7.61 -53.66
N HIS A 621 -16.82 8.48 -53.12
CA HIS A 621 -17.40 8.34 -51.79
C HIS A 621 -18.86 7.95 -51.90
N GLY A 622 -19.25 6.93 -51.14
CA GLY A 622 -20.62 6.44 -51.10
C GLY A 622 -20.66 4.93 -50.86
N SER A 623 -21.88 4.44 -50.61
CA SER A 623 -22.18 3.02 -50.49
C SER A 623 -23.36 2.73 -51.38
N LEU A 624 -23.28 1.69 -52.20
CA LEU A 624 -24.36 1.27 -53.09
C LEU A 624 -24.72 -0.17 -52.84
N THR A 625 -26.02 -0.44 -52.76
CA THR A 625 -26.55 -1.81 -52.74
C THR A 625 -26.89 -2.20 -54.17
N LEU A 626 -26.21 -3.22 -54.68
CA LEU A 626 -26.43 -3.77 -56.01
C LEU A 626 -27.15 -5.10 -55.92
N THR A 627 -28.07 -5.32 -56.86
CA THR A 627 -28.64 -6.64 -57.14
C THR A 627 -28.10 -7.10 -58.47
N ILE A 628 -27.23 -8.12 -58.46
CA ILE A 628 -26.63 -8.69 -59.66
C ILE A 628 -27.34 -10.01 -59.94
N ALA A 629 -28.05 -10.07 -61.07
CA ALA A 629 -28.64 -11.31 -61.57
C ALA A 629 -27.67 -11.96 -62.56
N LEU A 630 -27.01 -13.02 -62.14
CA LEU A 630 -26.23 -13.93 -62.98
C LEU A 630 -27.14 -15.08 -63.45
N SER A 631 -26.65 -15.93 -64.36
CA SER A 631 -27.43 -17.01 -64.95
C SER A 631 -27.84 -18.09 -63.93
N ASP A 632 -27.01 -18.30 -62.90
CA ASP A 632 -27.20 -19.32 -61.86
C ASP A 632 -27.73 -18.76 -60.54
N ARG A 633 -27.47 -17.49 -60.21
CA ARG A 633 -27.78 -16.88 -58.91
C ARG A 633 -28.01 -15.37 -58.96
N THR A 634 -28.74 -14.87 -57.97
CA THR A 634 -28.92 -13.44 -57.70
C THR A 634 -28.15 -13.06 -56.44
N LEU A 635 -27.24 -12.09 -56.55
CA LEU A 635 -26.43 -11.58 -55.43
C LEU A 635 -26.93 -10.19 -55.02
N HIS A 636 -27.11 -9.98 -53.72
CA HIS A 636 -27.37 -8.68 -53.12
C HIS A 636 -26.13 -8.25 -52.34
N LEU A 637 -25.40 -7.26 -52.85
CA LEU A 637 -24.11 -6.87 -52.31
C LEU A 637 -24.04 -5.36 -52.10
N THR A 638 -23.46 -4.96 -50.97
CA THR A 638 -23.12 -3.56 -50.71
C THR A 638 -21.68 -3.33 -51.14
N CYS A 639 -21.46 -2.34 -52.00
CA CYS A 639 -20.16 -2.09 -52.61
C CYS A 639 -19.89 -0.58 -52.78
N THR A 640 -18.63 -0.26 -53.04
CA THR A 640 -18.20 1.12 -53.33
C THR A 640 -18.63 1.57 -54.74
N PRO A 641 -18.73 2.88 -55.00
CA PRO A 641 -19.04 3.41 -56.34
C PRO A 641 -18.09 2.90 -57.43
N LEU A 642 -16.81 2.71 -57.11
CA LEU A 642 -15.83 2.16 -58.04
C LEU A 642 -16.16 0.70 -58.40
N GLN A 643 -16.45 -0.13 -57.41
CA GLN A 643 -16.83 -1.52 -57.62
C GLN A 643 -18.14 -1.63 -58.41
N ALA A 644 -19.12 -0.77 -58.13
CA ALA A 644 -20.37 -0.70 -58.88
C ALA A 644 -20.18 -0.25 -60.33
N ALA A 645 -19.35 0.78 -60.54
CA ALA A 645 -19.06 1.29 -61.87
C ALA A 645 -18.44 0.23 -62.78
N MET A 646 -17.57 -0.62 -62.23
CA MET A 646 -16.97 -1.74 -62.96
C MET A 646 -18.02 -2.73 -63.47
N MET A 647 -19.06 -3.02 -62.70
CA MET A 647 -20.09 -3.98 -63.11
C MET A 647 -20.88 -3.51 -64.34
N GLU A 648 -21.11 -2.20 -64.52
CA GLU A 648 -21.73 -1.69 -65.75
C GLU A 648 -20.82 -1.90 -66.99
N PHE A 649 -19.49 -1.90 -66.82
CA PHE A 649 -18.59 -2.23 -67.92
C PHE A 649 -18.59 -3.72 -68.24
N PHE A 650 -18.62 -4.59 -67.22
CA PHE A 650 -18.74 -6.03 -67.40
C PHE A 650 -20.09 -6.44 -68.03
N GLU A 651 -21.16 -5.68 -67.83
CA GLU A 651 -22.43 -5.85 -68.53
C GLU A 651 -22.32 -5.64 -70.05
N LYS A 652 -21.37 -4.82 -70.52
CA LYS A 652 -21.18 -4.52 -71.96
C LYS A 652 -20.21 -5.47 -72.65
N LYS A 653 -19.23 -5.99 -71.91
CA LYS A 653 -18.14 -6.82 -72.42
C LYS A 653 -17.67 -7.74 -71.29
N GLU A 654 -17.58 -9.03 -71.58
CA GLU A 654 -17.28 -10.06 -70.56
C GLU A 654 -15.81 -10.06 -70.10
N VAL A 655 -14.88 -9.65 -70.98
CA VAL A 655 -13.44 -9.69 -70.69
C VAL A 655 -12.83 -8.30 -70.75
N TRP A 656 -12.21 -7.89 -69.64
CA TRP A 656 -11.54 -6.60 -69.50
C TRP A 656 -10.11 -6.73 -69.00
N GLY A 657 -9.21 -5.89 -69.52
CA GLY A 657 -7.87 -5.72 -68.97
C GLY A 657 -7.81 -4.63 -67.90
N VAL A 658 -6.89 -4.76 -66.94
CA VAL A 658 -6.69 -3.74 -65.87
C VAL A 658 -6.33 -2.37 -66.46
N GLU A 659 -5.50 -2.32 -67.51
CA GLU A 659 -5.14 -1.08 -68.22
C GLU A 659 -6.35 -0.42 -68.89
N GLU A 660 -7.21 -1.23 -69.51
CA GLU A 660 -8.40 -0.77 -70.24
C GLU A 660 -9.42 -0.19 -69.26
N LEU A 661 -9.69 -0.89 -68.15
CA LEU A 661 -10.57 -0.42 -67.08
C LEU A 661 -10.02 0.84 -66.39
N SER A 662 -8.71 0.91 -66.15
CA SER A 662 -8.06 2.09 -65.58
C SER A 662 -8.24 3.32 -66.48
N GLY A 663 -8.11 3.16 -67.80
CA GLY A 663 -8.34 4.24 -68.77
C GLY A 663 -9.80 4.70 -68.83
N HIS A 664 -10.76 3.77 -68.76
CA HIS A 664 -12.19 4.10 -68.81
C HIS A 664 -12.73 4.70 -67.52
N LEU A 665 -12.30 4.19 -66.36
CA LEU A 665 -12.73 4.67 -65.04
C LEU A 665 -11.94 5.91 -64.61
N GLY A 666 -10.79 6.20 -65.21
CA GLY A 666 -9.93 7.33 -64.81
C GLY A 666 -9.25 7.11 -63.45
N VAL A 667 -9.09 5.85 -63.03
CA VAL A 667 -8.59 5.45 -61.71
C VAL A 667 -7.28 4.67 -61.84
N GLY A 668 -6.40 4.77 -60.85
CA GLY A 668 -5.10 4.08 -60.85
C GLY A 668 -5.21 2.55 -60.89
N LYS A 669 -4.24 1.90 -61.55
CA LYS A 669 -4.21 0.43 -61.76
C LYS A 669 -4.31 -0.39 -60.47
N VAL A 670 -3.75 0.13 -59.38
CA VAL A 670 -3.74 -0.54 -58.06
C VAL A 670 -5.16 -0.62 -57.46
N GLU A 671 -5.92 0.47 -57.57
CA GLU A 671 -7.29 0.53 -57.03
C GLU A 671 -8.24 -0.34 -57.86
N VAL A 672 -8.10 -0.34 -59.18
CA VAL A 672 -8.82 -1.23 -60.08
C VAL A 672 -8.48 -2.70 -59.78
N GLY A 673 -7.20 -3.02 -59.57
CA GLY A 673 -6.77 -4.36 -59.18
C GLY A 673 -7.38 -4.82 -57.86
N ARG A 674 -7.42 -3.94 -56.84
CA ARG A 674 -8.07 -4.24 -55.55
C ARG A 674 -9.57 -4.47 -55.71
N ALA A 675 -10.25 -3.65 -56.51
CA ALA A 675 -11.68 -3.80 -56.77
C ALA A 675 -11.99 -5.09 -57.55
N LEU A 676 -11.15 -5.48 -58.52
CA LEU A 676 -11.26 -6.75 -59.24
C LEU A 676 -11.02 -7.95 -58.29
N GLY A 677 -10.02 -7.85 -57.42
CA GLY A 677 -9.75 -8.87 -56.39
C GLY A 677 -10.97 -9.10 -55.49
N TRP A 678 -11.59 -8.02 -55.01
CA TRP A 678 -12.83 -8.11 -54.22
C TRP A 678 -13.97 -8.80 -54.99
N TRP A 679 -14.17 -8.45 -56.27
CA TRP A 679 -15.17 -9.13 -57.10
C TRP A 679 -14.82 -10.60 -57.41
N GLY A 680 -13.52 -10.93 -57.42
CA GLY A 680 -13.05 -12.30 -57.48
C GLY A 680 -13.36 -13.11 -56.24
N GLU A 681 -13.22 -12.51 -55.05
CA GLU A 681 -13.63 -13.12 -53.78
C GLU A 681 -15.15 -13.37 -53.73
N GLN A 682 -15.95 -12.48 -54.34
CA GLN A 682 -17.41 -12.69 -54.50
C GLN A 682 -17.76 -13.72 -55.60
N GLY A 683 -16.76 -14.23 -56.31
CA GLY A 683 -16.94 -15.21 -57.39
C GLY A 683 -17.65 -14.66 -58.62
N VAL A 684 -17.64 -13.34 -58.85
CA VAL A 684 -18.29 -12.70 -60.01
C VAL A 684 -17.32 -12.60 -61.19
N VAL A 685 -16.01 -12.50 -60.93
CA VAL A 685 -15.00 -12.29 -61.96
C VAL A 685 -13.79 -13.18 -61.70
N ARG A 686 -13.17 -13.77 -62.73
CA ARG A 686 -11.99 -14.64 -62.61
C ARG A 686 -10.83 -14.14 -63.46
N GLU A 687 -9.61 -14.31 -62.96
CA GLU A 687 -8.41 -13.93 -63.72
C GLU A 687 -8.04 -15.02 -64.75
N GLU A 688 -7.88 -14.63 -66.03
CA GLU A 688 -7.48 -15.53 -67.14
C GLU A 688 -5.97 -15.43 -67.47
N GLY A 689 -5.21 -14.71 -66.67
CA GLY A 689 -3.78 -14.47 -66.85
C GLY A 689 -3.46 -13.28 -67.78
N LYS A 690 -2.27 -12.69 -67.56
CA LYS A 690 -1.79 -11.42 -68.15
C LYS A 690 -2.63 -10.19 -67.76
N GLY A 691 -3.20 -10.15 -66.55
CA GLY A 691 -3.97 -9.00 -66.07
C GLY A 691 -5.30 -8.79 -66.79
N ARG A 692 -5.90 -9.89 -67.30
CA ARG A 692 -7.23 -9.90 -67.89
C ARG A 692 -8.19 -10.67 -66.99
N TRP A 693 -9.37 -10.10 -66.85
CA TRP A 693 -10.42 -10.58 -65.96
C TRP A 693 -11.67 -10.87 -66.79
N ARG A 694 -12.29 -12.02 -66.57
CA ARG A 694 -13.50 -12.49 -67.24
C ARG A 694 -14.65 -12.57 -66.25
N LEU A 695 -15.83 -12.10 -66.67
CA LEU A 695 -17.09 -12.31 -65.95
C LEU A 695 -17.44 -13.81 -65.88
N VAL A 696 -17.77 -14.30 -64.69
CA VAL A 696 -18.20 -15.68 -64.46
C VAL A 696 -19.71 -15.69 -64.28
N GLU A 697 -20.44 -16.07 -65.34
CA GLU A 697 -21.90 -16.13 -65.32
C GLU A 697 -22.46 -17.38 -64.61
N VAL A 698 -21.68 -18.45 -64.56
CA VAL A 698 -22.02 -19.71 -63.87
C VAL A 698 -20.81 -20.11 -63.05
N LEU A 699 -21.00 -20.39 -61.76
CA LEU A 699 -19.96 -21.03 -60.96
C LEU A 699 -19.78 -22.45 -61.48
N ASP A 700 -18.60 -22.76 -62.02
CA ASP A 700 -18.17 -24.15 -62.18
C ASP A 700 -18.23 -24.79 -60.78
N GLY A 701 -19.17 -25.72 -60.59
CA GLY A 701 -19.15 -26.58 -59.42
C GLY A 701 -17.85 -27.38 -59.41
N ASP A 702 -17.26 -27.55 -58.22
CA ASP A 702 -16.02 -28.30 -57.99
C ASP A 702 -15.86 -29.50 -58.94
N GLU A 703 -14.92 -29.39 -59.88
CA GLU A 703 -14.16 -30.56 -60.38
C GLU A 703 -12.84 -30.66 -59.62
#